data_AF-A0A2P4Z9N5-F1
#
_entry.id   AF-A0A2P4Z9N5-F1
#
_cell.length_a   1.000
_cell.length_b   1.000
_cell.length_c   1.000
_cell.angle_alpha   90.00
_cell.angle_beta   90.00
_cell.angle_gamma   90.00
#
_symmetry.space_group_name_H-M   'P 1'
#
loop_
_entity.id
_entity.type
_entity.pdbx_description
1 polymer ?
#
loop_
_entity_poly.entity_id
_entity_poly.type
_entity_poly.pdbx_seq_one_letter_code
_entity_poly.pdbx_strand_id
1 'polypeptide(L)'
;MRASKMIYRGGLRPLTAAQPSNHIRVFSQPFFAQSSRLRSTLSKIWAPTGGVTATEGETGHGKLIRAGFIRQAQSGVFQLLPLGLRVQDKIERLVDKHMQSIGASKLALSTLTTEELWRKSGRLDKVSPELFRLKDRKDVPIMLSPTHEEEITSLVASTLKSYKDLPLKLYQITRKYRDEIRPRHGLLRSREFIMKDLYTFDLTHESAVETYRDVAGAYSAFFSDLKLPILVAEASSGDMGGEHSHEYHLSHPIGEDTVASCSSCGYTANDEVAAARSSQQIDGAVSKSHFGLWRGITKDRKTLVNAWYPKIGDSPSDDSWNIHAVKSVVPELDTSVSDAVPFWGEVLQEAKGQKDEIQLLNVIDARLSGAFEDLQDELPLLPQELTNNHISQSSITQTQAGTVLNLLRIADGDGCPRCDSGKLEIHRALELGHTFLLGTRYSEPLEASVALPQNPGVPVPTQMGCFGIGVSRILGAVAEQLTDDKGLNWPRAIAPFEVIIIPTSGVNEQTLDFFDSLTKDGNSTTALDVVLDDRKEAFGWKMQDADMTGYPVVVVLGKAWREKGVCEVQCRRLSVKENVKAEEVPHCVPISSLQESPAPLQSSAQRFKLGGARLPNVQLGQASTVSPQKQPARAAMSSGQKEAINLDTLEPQQLAQVKKQLEEELEHLTNSFSQLHGAQNKFRECLRCVQSRAADSKDRKRLWQWNGNDAKAAMQTGSKAVLVPLTNSLYVSGELTSTETVLVDVGTGFMIEKNLKSAEKFYNLKVKELGDNLKELEGIVQSKQMNVRTIEEVLRQKIMASQSEGQS
;
A
#
# COMPACT_ATOMS: atom_id res chain seq x y z
N MET A 1 66.64 33.73 13.94
CA MET A 1 67.33 34.99 14.28
C MET A 1 66.43 36.17 13.94
N ARG A 2 66.56 37.29 14.68
CA ARG A 2 65.83 38.57 14.54
C ARG A 2 64.30 38.50 14.72
N ALA A 3 63.75 39.58 15.27
CA ALA A 3 62.33 39.77 15.59
C ALA A 3 61.93 41.24 15.39
N SER A 4 60.62 41.50 15.23
CA SER A 4 59.94 42.80 15.47
C SER A 4 58.42 42.54 15.45
N LYS A 5 57.67 42.84 16.53
CA LYS A 5 57.02 44.15 16.90
C LYS A 5 55.80 44.45 16.00
N MET A 6 54.64 44.96 16.44
CA MET A 6 54.05 45.53 17.70
C MET A 6 52.48 45.54 17.49
N ILE A 7 51.51 45.87 18.36
CA ILE A 7 51.27 46.32 19.76
C ILE A 7 49.74 46.04 20.06
N TYR A 8 49.13 46.02 21.26
CA TYR A 8 49.46 45.60 22.64
C TYR A 8 48.22 45.82 23.57
N ARG A 9 48.09 45.06 24.68
CA ARG A 9 47.03 45.10 25.75
C ARG A 9 45.66 44.46 25.41
N GLY A 10 44.96 43.79 26.35
CA GLY A 10 45.38 43.35 27.70
C GLY A 10 44.22 43.03 28.67
N GLY A 11 44.48 42.23 29.72
CA GLY A 11 43.57 42.03 30.86
C GLY A 11 43.26 40.56 31.21
N LEU A 12 43.72 40.10 32.39
CA LEU A 12 43.37 38.81 32.98
C LEU A 12 43.34 38.94 34.52
N ARG A 13 42.31 38.38 35.16
CA ARG A 13 42.34 37.78 36.52
C ARG A 13 41.08 36.90 36.73
N PRO A 14 41.11 35.92 37.64
CA PRO A 14 40.21 34.76 37.61
C PRO A 14 38.97 34.89 38.51
N LEU A 15 38.01 33.98 38.30
CA LEU A 15 36.94 33.65 39.24
C LEU A 15 37.17 32.27 39.85
N THR A 16 36.71 32.07 41.09
CA THR A 16 36.90 30.87 41.91
C THR A 16 35.81 29.81 41.68
N ALA A 17 36.06 28.60 42.18
CA ALA A 17 35.26 27.41 41.90
C ALA A 17 33.84 27.44 42.52
N ALA A 18 32.90 26.82 41.81
CA ALA A 18 31.59 26.40 42.31
C ALA A 18 31.35 24.92 41.90
N GLN A 19 30.55 24.20 42.70
CA GLN A 19 30.28 22.76 42.49
C GLN A 19 29.27 22.51 41.36
N PRO A 20 29.27 21.29 40.75
CA PRO A 20 28.47 21.01 39.56
C PRO A 20 26.97 20.86 39.85
N SER A 21 26.13 21.52 39.06
CA SER A 21 24.68 21.31 39.04
C SER A 21 24.28 20.28 37.97
N ASN A 22 23.70 19.16 38.42
CA ASN A 22 23.11 18.16 37.53
C ASN A 22 21.83 18.70 36.90
N HIS A 23 21.82 18.93 35.58
CA HIS A 23 20.61 19.19 34.82
C HIS A 23 20.50 18.30 33.57
N ILE A 24 20.06 17.06 33.81
CA ILE A 24 19.50 16.20 32.77
C ILE A 24 18.25 16.91 32.21
N ARG A 25 18.24 17.21 30.90
CA ARG A 25 17.08 17.83 30.24
C ARG A 25 16.04 16.79 29.83
N VAL A 26 15.28 16.29 30.81
CA VAL A 26 13.97 15.68 30.54
C VAL A 26 13.02 16.79 30.11
N PHE A 27 12.58 16.78 28.86
CA PHE A 27 11.57 17.74 28.36
C PHE A 27 10.14 17.30 28.68
N SER A 28 9.86 17.12 29.97
CA SER A 28 8.49 17.15 30.49
C SER A 28 8.01 18.61 30.52
N GLN A 29 6.91 18.91 29.84
CA GLN A 29 6.15 20.14 30.07
C GLN A 29 5.43 20.09 31.44
N PRO A 30 4.97 21.22 32.01
CA PRO A 30 4.92 22.56 31.44
C PRO A 30 5.67 23.64 32.23
N PHE A 31 6.18 24.67 31.53
CA PHE A 31 6.63 25.91 32.16
C PHE A 31 6.33 27.15 31.29
N PHE A 32 5.05 27.53 31.25
CA PHE A 32 4.62 28.88 30.85
C PHE A 32 3.45 29.32 31.74
N ALA A 33 3.73 30.21 32.70
CA ALA A 33 2.69 30.89 33.45
C ALA A 33 2.03 31.96 32.56
N GLN A 34 0.69 31.92 32.45
CA GLN A 34 -0.17 32.97 31.89
C GLN A 34 0.27 33.61 30.55
N SER A 35 0.91 32.84 29.68
CA SER A 35 0.82 33.11 28.24
C SER A 35 -0.59 32.76 27.77
N SER A 36 -1.28 33.68 27.10
CA SER A 36 -2.56 33.38 26.46
C SER A 36 -2.34 32.33 25.37
N ARG A 37 -2.96 31.14 25.52
CA ARG A 37 -2.87 30.07 24.51
C ARG A 37 -3.31 30.63 23.16
N LEU A 38 -2.40 30.63 22.19
CA LEU A 38 -2.68 31.11 20.84
C LEU A 38 -3.73 30.19 20.20
N ARG A 39 -4.98 30.67 20.14
CA ARG A 39 -6.11 29.98 19.52
C ARG A 39 -5.71 29.44 18.14
N SER A 40 -5.93 28.15 17.93
CA SER A 40 -5.66 27.46 16.66
C SER A 40 -6.70 27.88 15.63
N THR A 41 -6.28 28.61 14.60
CA THR A 41 -7.16 29.12 13.55
C THR A 41 -6.62 28.80 12.16
N LEU A 42 -7.51 28.48 11.21
CA LEU A 42 -7.11 28.01 9.88
C LEU A 42 -6.41 29.08 9.03
N SER A 43 -6.64 30.37 9.27
CA SER A 43 -5.90 31.45 8.60
C SER A 43 -4.39 31.46 8.93
N LYS A 44 -3.98 30.86 10.05
CA LYS A 44 -2.59 30.76 10.51
C LYS A 44 -1.94 29.42 10.17
N ILE A 45 -2.73 28.43 9.75
CA ILE A 45 -2.26 27.09 9.39
C ILE A 45 -2.15 27.06 7.87
N TRP A 46 -0.94 26.83 7.34
CA TRP A 46 -0.76 26.67 5.90
C TRP A 46 -1.28 25.29 5.45
N ALA A 47 -2.58 25.24 5.17
CA ALA A 47 -3.27 24.10 4.56
C ALA A 47 -3.65 24.48 3.11
N PRO A 48 -2.84 24.10 2.10
CA PRO A 48 -3.15 24.38 0.70
C PRO A 48 -4.18 23.38 0.17
N THR A 49 -5.44 23.59 0.57
CA THR A 49 -6.61 22.87 0.10
C THR A 49 -7.12 23.47 -1.22
N GLY A 50 -7.78 22.65 -2.04
CA GLY A 50 -8.22 23.06 -3.37
C GLY A 50 -7.06 23.22 -4.37
N GLY A 51 -7.34 23.83 -5.52
CA GLY A 51 -6.40 23.93 -6.64
C GLY A 51 -6.12 22.61 -7.38
N VAL A 52 -6.54 21.46 -6.82
CA VAL A 52 -6.54 20.15 -7.45
C VAL A 52 -8.00 19.73 -7.67
N THR A 53 -8.38 19.49 -8.92
CA THR A 53 -9.70 18.94 -9.28
C THR A 53 -9.83 17.49 -8.83
N ALA A 54 -11.00 17.12 -8.31
CA ALA A 54 -11.33 15.73 -8.04
C ALA A 54 -11.35 14.91 -9.34
N THR A 55 -11.01 13.62 -9.25
CA THR A 55 -11.23 12.63 -10.31
C THR A 55 -12.41 11.73 -9.97
N GLU A 56 -13.07 11.17 -10.97
CA GLU A 56 -13.98 10.04 -10.76
C GLU A 56 -13.19 8.86 -10.14
N GLY A 57 -13.76 8.19 -9.13
CA GLY A 57 -13.08 7.13 -8.38
C GLY A 57 -11.84 7.56 -7.59
N GLU A 58 -11.77 8.82 -7.12
CA GLU A 58 -10.63 9.32 -6.34
C GLU A 58 -10.35 8.50 -5.07
N THR A 59 -9.14 7.93 -5.02
CA THR A 59 -8.60 7.16 -3.89
C THR A 59 -8.38 8.02 -2.64
N GLY A 60 -8.24 7.37 -1.48
CA GLY A 60 -7.78 8.01 -0.25
C GLY A 60 -6.45 8.75 -0.44
N HIS A 61 -5.52 8.18 -1.21
CA HIS A 61 -4.31 8.88 -1.64
C HIS A 61 -4.57 10.19 -2.42
N GLY A 62 -5.50 10.18 -3.38
CA GLY A 62 -5.89 11.39 -4.12
C GLY A 62 -6.47 12.47 -3.20
N LYS A 63 -7.35 12.06 -2.28
CA LYS A 63 -7.96 12.93 -1.28
C LYS A 63 -6.94 13.52 -0.30
N LEU A 64 -5.90 12.78 0.10
CA LEU A 64 -4.77 13.32 0.88
C LEU A 64 -4.00 14.43 0.14
N ILE A 65 -3.90 14.37 -1.18
CA ILE A 65 -3.33 15.45 -1.99
C ILE A 65 -4.32 16.63 -2.04
N ARG A 66 -5.58 16.38 -2.43
CA ARG A 66 -6.60 17.42 -2.63
C ARG A 66 -6.96 18.18 -1.34
N ALA A 67 -6.95 17.51 -0.20
CA ALA A 67 -7.14 18.06 1.14
C ALA A 67 -5.85 18.67 1.76
N GLY A 68 -4.75 18.76 1.01
CA GLY A 68 -3.55 19.48 1.47
C GLY A 68 -2.78 18.78 2.61
N PHE A 69 -2.83 17.45 2.72
CA PHE A 69 -2.07 16.68 3.72
C PHE A 69 -0.67 16.32 3.21
N ILE A 70 -0.54 16.00 1.91
CA ILE A 70 0.73 15.63 1.28
C ILE A 70 0.94 16.28 -0.10
N ARG A 71 2.19 16.35 -0.54
CA ARG A 71 2.59 16.58 -1.94
C ARG A 71 3.67 15.58 -2.34
N GLN A 72 3.65 15.13 -3.58
CA GLN A 72 4.69 14.26 -4.11
C GLN A 72 5.91 15.11 -4.52
N ALA A 73 7.10 14.71 -4.08
CA ALA A 73 8.37 15.34 -4.45
C ALA A 73 9.07 14.57 -5.59
N GLN A 74 9.05 13.23 -5.54
CA GLN A 74 9.56 12.32 -6.56
C GLN A 74 8.72 11.03 -6.58
N SER A 75 9.00 10.11 -7.52
CA SER A 75 8.41 8.76 -7.45
C SER A 75 8.75 8.11 -6.09
N GLY A 76 7.72 7.70 -5.36
CA GLY A 76 7.85 7.13 -4.02
C GLY A 76 8.34 8.09 -2.91
N VAL A 77 8.35 9.41 -3.09
CA VAL A 77 8.83 10.36 -2.07
C VAL A 77 7.83 11.49 -1.86
N PHE A 78 7.42 11.71 -0.60
CA PHE A 78 6.33 12.62 -0.25
C PHE A 78 6.72 13.64 0.83
N GLN A 79 6.27 14.88 0.62
CA GLN A 79 6.27 15.95 1.62
C GLN A 79 4.99 15.86 2.43
N LEU A 80 5.08 15.74 3.75
CA LEU A 80 3.94 15.95 4.65
C LEU A 80 3.78 17.45 4.89
N LEU A 81 2.57 17.95 4.64
CA LEU A 81 2.15 19.33 4.91
C LEU A 81 1.61 19.45 6.34
N PRO A 82 1.38 20.65 6.90
CA PRO A 82 1.08 20.83 8.33
C PRO A 82 -0.07 19.98 8.89
N LEU A 83 -1.14 19.72 8.13
CA LEU A 83 -2.22 18.83 8.56
C LEU A 83 -1.80 17.34 8.55
N GLY A 84 -1.09 16.90 7.49
CA GLY A 84 -0.56 15.54 7.40
C GLY A 84 0.49 15.23 8.45
N LEU A 85 1.42 16.17 8.70
CA LEU A 85 2.40 16.06 9.78
C LEU A 85 1.71 15.97 11.14
N ARG A 86 0.66 16.78 11.39
CA ARG A 86 -0.10 16.74 12.65
C ARG A 86 -0.82 15.40 12.87
N VAL A 87 -1.32 14.76 11.81
CA VAL A 87 -1.84 13.37 11.87
C VAL A 87 -0.72 12.40 12.20
N GLN A 88 0.43 12.49 11.52
CA GLN A 88 1.57 11.61 11.76
C GLN A 88 2.06 11.75 13.22
N ASP A 89 2.25 12.97 13.72
CA ASP A 89 2.61 13.25 15.11
C ASP A 89 1.64 12.61 16.12
N LYS A 90 0.34 12.50 15.80
CA LYS A 90 -0.65 11.83 16.64
C LYS A 90 -0.48 10.31 16.61
N ILE A 91 -0.23 9.72 15.44
CA ILE A 91 0.13 8.29 15.32
C ILE A 91 1.41 8.02 16.13
N GLU A 92 2.45 8.84 15.99
CA GLU A 92 3.72 8.69 16.70
C GLU A 92 3.56 8.79 18.23
N ARG A 93 2.80 9.77 18.74
CA ARG A 93 2.47 9.86 20.17
C ARG A 93 1.69 8.66 20.68
N LEU A 94 0.80 8.10 19.85
CA LEU A 94 0.01 6.91 20.22
C LEU A 94 0.88 5.64 20.25
N VAL A 95 1.82 5.50 19.32
CA VAL A 95 2.83 4.42 19.38
C VAL A 95 3.74 4.60 20.60
N ASP A 96 4.22 5.82 20.87
CA ASP A 96 5.08 6.12 22.02
C ASP A 96 4.40 5.74 23.36
N LYS A 97 3.10 6.04 23.52
CA LYS A 97 2.28 5.60 24.67
C LYS A 97 2.39 4.07 24.90
N HIS A 98 2.14 3.28 23.86
CA HIS A 98 2.09 1.82 23.96
C HIS A 98 3.48 1.18 24.09
N MET A 99 4.50 1.74 23.46
CA MET A 99 5.89 1.30 23.65
C MET A 99 6.41 1.62 25.06
N GLN A 100 6.07 2.79 25.61
CA GLN A 100 6.43 3.15 26.99
C GLN A 100 5.72 2.27 28.02
N SER A 101 4.46 1.84 27.78
CA SER A 101 3.74 0.97 28.72
C SER A 101 4.34 -0.44 28.89
N ILE A 102 5.14 -0.92 27.92
CA ILE A 102 5.89 -2.19 28.03
C ILE A 102 7.36 -1.99 28.48
N GLY A 103 7.71 -0.79 28.94
CA GLY A 103 9.05 -0.44 29.40
C GLY A 103 10.08 -0.15 28.28
N ALA A 104 9.64 -0.03 27.02
CA ALA A 104 10.58 0.22 25.92
C ALA A 104 11.11 1.66 25.96
N SER A 105 12.42 1.82 25.74
CA SER A 105 13.11 3.11 25.74
C SER A 105 13.29 3.65 24.32
N LYS A 106 12.94 4.93 24.12
CA LYS A 106 13.06 5.60 22.81
C LYS A 106 14.47 6.15 22.61
N LEU A 107 15.06 5.87 21.45
CA LEU A 107 16.34 6.40 20.97
C LEU A 107 16.22 6.83 19.49
N ALA A 108 17.33 7.25 18.88
CA ALA A 108 17.43 7.52 17.45
C ALA A 108 18.79 7.01 16.94
N LEU A 109 18.76 6.18 15.90
CA LEU A 109 19.94 5.60 15.25
C LEU A 109 20.35 6.40 14.01
N SER A 110 21.53 6.08 13.46
CA SER A 110 22.01 6.72 12.24
C SER A 110 21.21 6.27 11.02
N THR A 111 20.67 7.23 10.25
CA THR A 111 20.13 6.99 8.91
C THR A 111 21.20 6.56 7.89
N LEU A 112 22.48 6.85 8.19
CA LEU A 112 23.64 6.45 7.37
C LEU A 112 24.36 5.28 8.04
N THR A 113 24.41 4.14 7.34
CA THR A 113 25.12 2.93 7.79
C THR A 113 26.17 2.51 6.75
N THR A 114 27.09 1.60 7.12
CA THR A 114 28.19 1.16 6.25
C THR A 114 27.89 -0.20 5.61
N GLU A 115 28.38 -0.38 4.38
CA GLU A 115 28.31 -1.69 3.72
C GLU A 115 29.12 -2.78 4.46
N GLU A 116 30.14 -2.40 5.24
CA GLU A 116 30.89 -3.36 6.05
C GLU A 116 30.00 -3.98 7.14
N LEU A 117 29.20 -3.17 7.82
CA LEU A 117 28.30 -3.63 8.87
C LEU A 117 27.22 -4.57 8.30
N TRP A 118 26.64 -4.24 7.16
CA TRP A 118 25.66 -5.07 6.43
C TRP A 118 26.28 -6.33 5.80
N ARG A 119 27.60 -6.37 5.61
CA ARG A 119 28.31 -7.58 5.17
C ARG A 119 28.53 -8.55 6.32
N LYS A 120 28.70 -8.07 7.57
CA LYS A 120 28.83 -8.93 8.77
C LYS A 120 27.54 -9.73 9.03
N SER A 121 26.36 -9.13 8.87
CA SER A 121 25.08 -9.85 8.95
C SER A 121 24.81 -10.78 7.76
N GLY A 122 25.56 -10.66 6.67
CA GLY A 122 25.34 -11.39 5.41
C GLY A 122 24.08 -10.95 4.64
N ARG A 123 23.57 -9.74 4.89
CA ARG A 123 22.36 -9.21 4.20
C ARG A 123 22.69 -8.33 2.99
N LEU A 124 23.83 -7.64 2.99
CA LEU A 124 24.20 -6.67 1.95
C LEU A 124 23.89 -7.14 0.53
N ASP A 125 24.44 -8.30 0.15
CA ASP A 125 24.37 -8.79 -1.23
C ASP A 125 22.98 -9.34 -1.61
N LYS A 126 22.20 -9.80 -0.62
CA LYS A 126 20.82 -10.28 -0.79
C LYS A 126 19.85 -9.15 -1.13
N VAL A 127 19.92 -8.04 -0.38
CA VAL A 127 18.99 -6.91 -0.54
C VAL A 127 19.54 -5.78 -1.41
N SER A 128 20.76 -5.91 -1.96
CA SER A 128 21.43 -4.81 -2.69
C SER A 128 20.60 -4.11 -3.79
N PRO A 129 19.66 -4.76 -4.51
CA PRO A 129 18.80 -4.04 -5.48
C PRO A 129 17.87 -3.00 -4.84
N GLU A 130 17.51 -3.15 -3.57
CA GLU A 130 16.61 -2.25 -2.83
C GLU A 130 17.38 -1.23 -1.97
N LEU A 131 18.72 -1.18 -2.04
CA LEU A 131 19.54 -0.30 -1.20
C LEU A 131 19.92 1.00 -1.91
N PHE A 132 19.58 2.13 -1.29
CA PHE A 132 20.17 3.42 -1.62
C PHE A 132 21.65 3.47 -1.20
N ARG A 133 22.53 3.06 -2.10
CA ARG A 133 24.00 3.07 -1.94
C ARG A 133 24.59 4.38 -2.43
N LEU A 134 25.57 4.90 -1.69
CA LEU A 134 26.29 6.15 -2.00
C LEU A 134 27.76 6.05 -1.55
N LYS A 135 28.56 7.04 -1.92
CA LYS A 135 29.95 7.18 -1.47
C LYS A 135 30.16 8.50 -0.76
N ASP A 136 30.98 8.49 0.28
CA ASP A 136 31.47 9.71 0.93
C ASP A 136 32.58 10.39 0.11
N ARG A 137 33.08 11.54 0.59
CA ARG A 137 34.15 12.33 -0.07
C ARG A 137 35.53 11.65 -0.08
N LYS A 138 35.68 10.47 0.50
CA LYS A 138 36.88 9.63 0.55
C LYS A 138 36.65 8.29 -0.15
N ASP A 139 35.61 8.19 -0.98
CA ASP A 139 35.15 6.96 -1.63
C ASP A 139 34.69 5.83 -0.68
N VAL A 140 34.45 6.12 0.60
CA VAL A 140 33.93 5.12 1.55
C VAL A 140 32.50 4.75 1.16
N PRO A 141 32.18 3.45 0.95
CA PRO A 141 30.83 3.01 0.61
C PRO A 141 29.91 3.05 1.84
N ILE A 142 28.82 3.79 1.71
CA ILE A 142 27.80 4.02 2.73
C ILE A 142 26.40 3.92 2.11
N MET A 143 25.39 3.70 2.92
CA MET A 143 24.02 3.49 2.45
C MET A 143 23.01 4.14 3.39
N LEU A 144 21.83 4.47 2.86
CA LEU A 144 20.69 4.88 3.69
C LEU A 144 20.00 3.62 4.26
N SER A 145 19.74 3.61 5.56
CA SER A 145 19.22 2.45 6.28
C SER A 145 17.77 2.08 5.87
N PRO A 146 17.52 0.88 5.28
CA PRO A 146 16.17 0.38 4.98
C PRO A 146 15.44 -0.18 6.21
N THR A 147 16.22 -0.53 7.23
CA THR A 147 15.92 -0.97 8.60
C THR A 147 17.24 -0.93 9.40
N HIS A 148 17.27 -1.27 10.69
CA HIS A 148 18.41 -0.97 11.59
C HIS A 148 18.89 -2.15 12.47
N GLU A 149 18.61 -3.41 12.13
CA GLU A 149 19.02 -4.56 12.97
C GLU A 149 20.53 -4.58 13.25
N GLU A 150 21.38 -4.28 12.26
CA GLU A 150 22.82 -4.28 12.46
C GLU A 150 23.33 -3.07 13.26
N GLU A 151 22.76 -1.88 13.04
CA GLU A 151 23.11 -0.65 13.76
C GLU A 151 22.80 -0.77 15.27
N ILE A 152 21.60 -1.25 15.61
CA ILE A 152 21.22 -1.44 17.02
C ILE A 152 22.02 -2.58 17.68
N THR A 153 22.29 -3.67 16.95
CA THR A 153 23.07 -4.80 17.50
C THR A 153 24.52 -4.39 17.74
N SER A 154 25.14 -3.64 16.82
CA SER A 154 26.49 -3.09 17.01
C SER A 154 26.56 -2.10 18.17
N LEU A 155 25.51 -1.28 18.37
CA LEU A 155 25.42 -0.37 19.51
C LEU A 155 25.29 -1.15 20.84
N VAL A 156 24.44 -2.20 20.88
CA VAL A 156 24.26 -3.01 22.08
C VAL A 156 25.51 -3.85 22.40
N ALA A 157 26.13 -4.50 21.40
CA ALA A 157 27.38 -5.24 21.58
C ALA A 157 28.51 -4.40 22.20
N SER A 158 28.60 -3.12 21.82
CA SER A 158 29.62 -2.20 22.35
C SER A 158 29.29 -1.56 23.70
N THR A 159 28.08 -1.75 24.24
CA THR A 159 27.61 -1.05 25.46
C THR A 159 27.06 -1.95 26.56
N LEU A 160 26.55 -3.13 26.22
CA LEU A 160 26.03 -4.16 27.13
C LEU A 160 27.17 -4.78 27.95
N LYS A 161 27.00 -4.90 29.28
CA LYS A 161 28.08 -5.33 30.19
C LYS A 161 27.73 -6.55 31.01
N SER A 162 26.45 -6.82 31.24
CA SER A 162 26.00 -7.92 32.06
C SER A 162 24.68 -8.49 31.58
N TYR A 163 24.48 -9.78 31.78
CA TYR A 163 23.16 -10.42 31.69
C TYR A 163 22.10 -9.74 32.59
N LYS A 164 22.52 -8.99 33.62
CA LYS A 164 21.66 -8.18 34.51
C LYS A 164 21.08 -6.92 33.86
N ASP A 165 21.63 -6.50 32.73
CA ASP A 165 21.14 -5.35 31.97
C ASP A 165 19.97 -5.75 31.04
N LEU A 166 19.65 -7.05 30.97
CA LEU A 166 18.60 -7.64 30.13
C LEU A 166 17.32 -7.94 30.94
N PRO A 167 16.12 -7.94 30.33
CA PRO A 167 15.86 -7.70 28.91
C PRO A 167 15.88 -6.21 28.54
N LEU A 168 16.49 -5.88 27.41
CA LEU A 168 16.44 -4.54 26.82
C LEU A 168 15.32 -4.48 25.78
N LYS A 169 14.56 -3.38 25.79
CA LYS A 169 13.51 -3.06 24.81
C LYS A 169 13.81 -1.65 24.26
N LEU A 170 14.37 -1.54 23.05
CA LEU A 170 14.92 -0.30 22.49
C LEU A 170 14.26 0.05 21.16
N TYR A 171 13.62 1.22 21.03
CA TYR A 171 12.92 1.61 19.80
C TYR A 171 13.25 3.01 19.30
N GLN A 172 12.97 3.25 18.03
CA GLN A 172 12.98 4.58 17.43
C GLN A 172 11.74 4.78 16.57
N ILE A 173 11.46 6.04 16.22
CA ILE A 173 10.58 6.39 15.09
C ILE A 173 11.40 7.29 14.18
N THR A 174 11.65 6.84 12.94
CA THR A 174 12.56 7.56 12.02
C THR A 174 12.28 7.21 10.56
N ARG A 175 12.93 7.96 9.65
CA ARG A 175 12.90 7.73 8.21
C ARG A 175 13.64 6.43 7.85
N LYS A 176 13.05 5.67 6.93
CA LYS A 176 13.62 4.48 6.30
C LYS A 176 13.65 4.70 4.79
N TYR A 177 14.64 4.09 4.14
CA TYR A 177 14.92 4.29 2.72
C TYR A 177 15.08 2.94 2.03
N ARG A 178 14.18 2.64 1.08
CA ARG A 178 14.23 1.43 0.24
C ARG A 178 14.07 1.86 -1.21
N ASP A 179 14.96 1.46 -2.11
CA ASP A 179 14.87 1.84 -3.52
C ASP A 179 13.85 0.96 -4.27
N GLU A 180 12.61 1.04 -3.80
CA GLU A 180 11.44 0.35 -4.34
C GLU A 180 11.27 0.63 -5.83
N ILE A 181 11.36 -0.43 -6.63
CA ILE A 181 11.34 -0.40 -8.10
C ILE A 181 9.99 0.05 -8.67
N ARG A 182 8.87 -0.18 -7.97
CA ARG A 182 7.53 0.25 -8.40
C ARG A 182 6.73 0.86 -7.23
N PRO A 183 7.05 2.10 -6.80
CA PRO A 183 6.33 2.78 -5.72
C PRO A 183 4.88 3.03 -6.13
N ARG A 184 3.92 2.69 -5.27
CA ARG A 184 2.49 2.64 -5.60
C ARG A 184 1.60 2.96 -4.41
N HIS A 185 0.36 3.36 -4.72
CA HIS A 185 -0.67 3.74 -3.75
C HIS A 185 -0.20 4.76 -2.69
N GLY A 186 0.60 5.74 -3.13
CA GLY A 186 1.02 6.87 -2.30
C GLY A 186 1.94 6.48 -1.15
N LEU A 187 1.47 6.70 0.08
CA LEU A 187 2.20 6.39 1.31
C LEU A 187 2.23 4.88 1.64
N LEU A 188 1.47 4.04 0.93
CA LEU A 188 1.39 2.61 1.20
C LEU A 188 2.65 1.85 0.76
N ARG A 189 3.21 2.17 -0.41
CA ARG A 189 4.46 1.59 -0.92
C ARG A 189 5.34 2.68 -1.53
N SER A 190 6.21 3.24 -0.70
CA SER A 190 7.05 4.41 -1.00
C SER A 190 8.54 4.12 -0.77
N ARG A 191 9.42 4.93 -1.37
CA ARG A 191 10.88 4.81 -1.28
C ARG A 191 11.46 5.47 -0.03
N GLU A 192 10.76 6.46 0.50
CA GLU A 192 11.04 7.11 1.79
C GLU A 192 9.76 7.14 2.64
N PHE A 193 9.84 6.61 3.85
CA PHE A 193 8.70 6.52 4.78
C PHE A 193 9.15 6.60 6.25
N ILE A 194 8.23 6.95 7.15
CA ILE A 194 8.44 6.84 8.60
C ILE A 194 7.99 5.46 9.07
N MET A 195 8.87 4.81 9.85
CA MET A 195 8.63 3.55 10.52
C MET A 195 9.01 3.68 11.99
N LYS A 196 8.20 3.07 12.87
CA LYS A 196 8.64 2.70 14.22
C LYS A 196 9.26 1.32 14.14
N ASP A 197 10.46 1.18 14.65
CA ASP A 197 11.17 -0.09 14.79
C ASP A 197 11.67 -0.22 16.23
N LEU A 198 11.25 -1.32 16.86
CA LEU A 198 11.63 -1.75 18.21
C LEU A 198 12.47 -3.02 18.06
N TYR A 199 13.55 -3.09 18.81
CA TYR A 199 14.43 -4.25 18.92
C TYR A 199 14.52 -4.65 20.38
N THR A 200 14.53 -5.95 20.64
CA THR A 200 14.67 -6.49 21.99
C THR A 200 15.90 -7.38 22.08
N PHE A 201 16.49 -7.41 23.28
CA PHE A 201 17.64 -8.23 23.61
C PHE A 201 17.34 -8.93 24.92
N ASP A 202 17.19 -10.24 24.85
CA ASP A 202 16.67 -11.12 25.89
C ASP A 202 17.71 -12.21 26.19
N LEU A 203 17.72 -12.79 27.39
CA LEU A 203 18.80 -13.69 27.83
C LEU A 203 18.61 -15.13 27.35
N THR A 204 17.36 -15.60 27.30
CA THR A 204 17.00 -16.97 26.88
C THR A 204 15.83 -16.92 25.89
N HIS A 205 15.65 -18.00 25.12
CA HIS A 205 14.58 -18.08 24.12
C HIS A 205 13.19 -17.90 24.79
N GLU A 206 12.99 -18.47 25.98
CA GLU A 206 11.76 -18.36 26.75
C GLU A 206 11.45 -16.90 27.13
N SER A 207 12.47 -16.15 27.58
CA SER A 207 12.32 -14.71 27.86
C SER A 207 12.06 -13.88 26.60
N ALA A 208 12.67 -14.22 25.47
CA ALA A 208 12.42 -13.56 24.19
C ALA A 208 10.98 -13.81 23.69
N VAL A 209 10.45 -15.02 23.89
CA VAL A 209 9.07 -15.37 23.59
C VAL A 209 8.07 -14.69 24.54
N GLU A 210 8.43 -14.43 25.80
CA GLU A 210 7.62 -13.62 26.72
C GLU A 210 7.61 -12.15 26.28
N THR A 211 8.77 -11.54 26.05
CA THR A 211 8.95 -10.20 25.47
C THR A 211 8.19 -10.04 24.14
N TYR A 212 8.17 -11.06 23.28
CA TYR A 212 7.41 -11.03 22.03
C TYR A 212 5.89 -10.90 22.26
N ARG A 213 5.35 -11.57 23.28
CA ARG A 213 3.92 -11.47 23.66
C ARG A 213 3.57 -10.09 24.23
N ASP A 214 4.45 -9.50 25.05
CA ASP A 214 4.27 -8.11 25.54
C ASP A 214 4.09 -7.14 24.36
N VAL A 215 4.98 -7.24 23.36
CA VAL A 215 4.95 -6.34 22.20
C VAL A 215 3.73 -6.58 21.33
N ALA A 216 3.34 -7.84 21.09
CA ALA A 216 2.12 -8.17 20.34
C ALA A 216 0.86 -7.66 21.06
N GLY A 217 0.83 -7.70 22.40
CA GLY A 217 -0.22 -7.08 23.21
C GLY A 217 -0.27 -5.56 23.05
N ALA A 218 0.88 -4.89 23.10
CA ALA A 218 0.99 -3.44 22.89
C ALA A 218 0.56 -3.02 21.46
N TYR A 219 0.85 -3.84 20.44
CA TYR A 219 0.42 -3.59 19.06
C TYR A 219 -1.10 -3.72 18.94
N SER A 220 -1.67 -4.78 19.52
CA SER A 220 -3.12 -5.00 19.57
C SER A 220 -3.85 -3.84 20.27
N ALA A 221 -3.29 -3.33 21.37
CA ALA A 221 -3.82 -2.16 22.08
C ALA A 221 -3.69 -0.86 21.26
N PHE A 222 -2.58 -0.66 20.54
CA PHE A 222 -2.37 0.46 19.63
C PHE A 222 -3.39 0.48 18.47
N PHE A 223 -3.60 -0.64 17.79
CA PHE A 223 -4.58 -0.72 16.71
C PHE A 223 -6.04 -0.63 17.21
N SER A 224 -6.31 -1.09 18.44
CA SER A 224 -7.59 -0.91 19.12
C SER A 224 -7.91 0.56 19.43
N ASP A 225 -6.93 1.35 19.91
CA ASP A 225 -7.09 2.81 20.09
C ASP A 225 -7.40 3.54 18.77
N LEU A 226 -6.94 3.01 17.62
CA LEU A 226 -7.26 3.52 16.29
C LEU A 226 -8.63 3.06 15.76
N LYS A 227 -9.31 2.11 16.43
CA LYS A 227 -10.53 1.43 15.98
C LYS A 227 -10.41 0.80 14.58
N LEU A 228 -9.25 0.19 14.27
CA LEU A 228 -9.02 -0.49 13.00
C LEU A 228 -9.28 -2.01 13.12
N PRO A 229 -9.99 -2.65 12.17
CA PRO A 229 -10.22 -4.09 12.15
C PRO A 229 -8.96 -4.80 11.62
N ILE A 230 -7.99 -5.03 12.51
CA ILE A 230 -6.71 -5.66 12.15
C ILE A 230 -6.78 -7.18 12.30
N LEU A 231 -6.41 -7.88 11.24
CA LEU A 231 -6.13 -9.30 11.21
C LEU A 231 -4.65 -9.50 11.61
N VAL A 232 -4.38 -10.25 12.68
CA VAL A 232 -3.01 -10.67 13.01
C VAL A 232 -2.77 -12.02 12.34
N ALA A 233 -1.91 -12.04 11.32
CA ALA A 233 -1.63 -13.22 10.51
C ALA A 233 -0.29 -13.84 10.89
N GLU A 234 -0.22 -15.17 10.95
CA GLU A 234 1.06 -15.90 10.92
C GLU A 234 1.73 -15.70 9.55
N ALA A 235 3.05 -15.50 9.56
CA ALA A 235 3.80 -15.04 8.40
C ALA A 235 5.13 -15.77 8.23
N SER A 236 5.79 -15.52 7.10
CA SER A 236 7.15 -15.96 6.82
C SER A 236 8.18 -15.14 7.62
N SER A 237 9.29 -15.76 8.01
CA SER A 237 10.44 -15.03 8.59
C SER A 237 11.35 -14.41 7.52
N GLY A 238 11.20 -14.81 6.25
CA GLY A 238 11.95 -14.28 5.10
C GLY A 238 13.46 -14.17 5.31
N ASP A 239 14.06 -13.13 4.72
CA ASP A 239 15.49 -12.81 4.89
C ASP A 239 15.84 -12.15 6.23
N MET A 240 14.83 -11.84 7.07
CA MET A 240 15.04 -11.37 8.44
C MET A 240 15.55 -12.51 9.34
N GLY A 241 15.09 -13.74 9.07
CA GLY A 241 15.35 -14.92 9.89
C GLY A 241 14.52 -14.96 11.18
N GLY A 242 14.55 -16.11 11.86
CA GLY A 242 13.81 -16.31 13.11
C GLY A 242 12.70 -17.36 13.04
N GLU A 243 12.16 -17.74 14.20
CA GLU A 243 11.23 -18.86 14.36
C GLU A 243 9.75 -18.46 14.43
N HIS A 244 9.45 -17.23 14.82
CA HIS A 244 8.08 -16.71 14.94
C HIS A 244 7.95 -15.36 14.21
N SER A 245 6.95 -15.27 13.34
CA SER A 245 6.70 -14.11 12.49
C SER A 245 5.18 -13.87 12.42
N HIS A 246 4.74 -12.64 12.70
CA HIS A 246 3.34 -12.23 12.59
C HIS A 246 3.22 -10.85 11.94
N GLU A 247 2.24 -10.70 11.05
CA GLU A 247 1.92 -9.48 10.31
C GLU A 247 0.57 -8.91 10.78
N TYR A 248 0.44 -7.58 10.73
CA TYR A 248 -0.71 -6.84 11.24
C TYR A 248 -1.45 -6.19 10.06
N HIS A 249 -2.47 -6.89 9.57
CA HIS A 249 -3.13 -6.65 8.29
C HIS A 249 -4.46 -5.91 8.40
N LEU A 250 -4.66 -4.87 7.59
CA LEU A 250 -5.96 -4.23 7.39
C LEU A 250 -6.59 -4.74 6.08
N SER A 251 -7.71 -5.46 6.18
CA SER A 251 -8.43 -6.01 5.01
C SER A 251 -8.99 -4.88 4.13
N HIS A 252 -8.48 -4.79 2.89
CA HIS A 252 -8.84 -3.75 1.93
C HIS A 252 -8.55 -4.20 0.47
N PRO A 253 -9.43 -3.95 -0.52
CA PRO A 253 -9.29 -4.51 -1.88
C PRO A 253 -8.02 -4.15 -2.66
N ILE A 254 -7.35 -3.03 -2.34
CA ILE A 254 -6.07 -2.67 -2.98
C ILE A 254 -4.85 -3.30 -2.27
N GLY A 255 -5.08 -3.98 -1.15
CA GLY A 255 -4.06 -4.62 -0.33
C GLY A 255 -3.17 -5.55 -1.14
N GLU A 256 -1.85 -5.44 -0.97
CA GLU A 256 -0.89 -6.17 -1.79
C GLU A 256 -0.75 -7.63 -1.37
N ASP A 257 -1.02 -7.89 -0.09
CA ASP A 257 -0.86 -9.19 0.55
C ASP A 257 -2.18 -9.96 0.54
N THR A 258 -2.10 -11.29 0.57
CA THR A 258 -3.27 -12.19 0.62
C THR A 258 -3.23 -12.96 1.93
N VAL A 259 -4.32 -12.88 2.70
CA VAL A 259 -4.43 -13.42 4.06
C VAL A 259 -5.64 -14.33 4.16
N ALA A 260 -5.40 -15.61 4.46
CA ALA A 260 -6.44 -16.56 4.80
C ALA A 260 -6.81 -16.41 6.29
N SER A 261 -8.10 -16.26 6.62
CA SER A 261 -8.60 -16.27 8.00
C SER A 261 -9.70 -17.31 8.20
N CYS A 262 -9.88 -17.81 9.42
CA CYS A 262 -10.84 -18.88 9.71
C CYS A 262 -12.07 -18.40 10.48
N SER A 263 -13.23 -18.60 9.85
CA SER A 263 -14.61 -18.37 10.32
C SER A 263 -15.06 -19.10 11.61
N SER A 264 -14.17 -19.76 12.36
CA SER A 264 -14.54 -20.51 13.57
C SER A 264 -13.49 -20.63 14.68
N CYS A 265 -12.18 -20.47 14.39
CA CYS A 265 -11.14 -20.69 15.41
C CYS A 265 -10.05 -19.61 15.49
N GLY A 266 -10.17 -18.51 14.75
CA GLY A 266 -9.17 -17.43 14.76
C GLY A 266 -7.77 -17.86 14.26
N TYR A 267 -7.71 -18.88 13.40
CA TYR A 267 -6.52 -19.12 12.57
C TYR A 267 -6.47 -18.06 11.47
N THR A 268 -5.32 -17.42 11.31
CA THR A 268 -5.07 -16.40 10.28
C THR A 268 -3.63 -16.51 9.81
N ALA A 269 -3.38 -16.52 8.51
CA ALA A 269 -2.05 -16.64 7.93
C ALA A 269 -1.94 -15.95 6.56
N ASN A 270 -0.75 -15.42 6.24
CA ASN A 270 -0.40 -14.94 4.89
C ASN A 270 -0.24 -16.14 3.92
N ASP A 271 -0.63 -16.00 2.65
CA ASP A 271 -0.52 -17.05 1.59
C ASP A 271 0.88 -17.66 1.43
N GLU A 272 1.95 -16.97 1.89
CA GLU A 272 3.30 -17.55 1.98
C GLU A 272 3.39 -18.79 2.90
N VAL A 273 2.60 -18.82 3.99
CA VAL A 273 2.65 -19.83 5.05
C VAL A 273 1.28 -20.41 5.42
N ALA A 274 0.22 -19.96 4.77
CA ALA A 274 -1.13 -20.44 5.00
C ALA A 274 -1.25 -21.91 4.60
N ALA A 275 -2.01 -22.66 5.40
CA ALA A 275 -2.31 -24.07 5.16
C ALA A 275 -3.82 -24.27 5.05
N ALA A 276 -4.23 -25.20 4.17
CA ALA A 276 -5.61 -25.66 4.05
C ALA A 276 -5.68 -27.15 4.32
N ARG A 277 -6.76 -27.59 4.97
CA ARG A 277 -7.13 -29.01 5.02
C ARG A 277 -7.74 -29.35 3.67
N SER A 278 -6.98 -30.06 2.83
CA SER A 278 -7.36 -30.33 1.43
C SER A 278 -8.80 -30.84 1.33
N SER A 279 -9.64 -30.05 0.68
CA SER A 279 -11.05 -30.33 0.41
C SER A 279 -11.25 -31.08 -0.92
N GLN A 280 -10.22 -31.11 -1.76
CA GLN A 280 -10.26 -31.53 -3.15
C GLN A 280 -9.46 -32.84 -3.33
N GLN A 281 -10.17 -33.97 -3.26
CA GLN A 281 -9.69 -35.20 -3.91
C GLN A 281 -10.07 -35.14 -5.41
N ILE A 282 -9.27 -35.79 -6.26
CA ILE A 282 -9.63 -35.97 -7.67
C ILE A 282 -10.51 -37.22 -7.75
N ASP A 283 -11.81 -37.05 -7.97
CA ASP A 283 -12.75 -38.16 -8.10
C ASP A 283 -12.58 -38.87 -9.45
N GLY A 284 -11.89 -40.02 -9.44
CA GLY A 284 -11.74 -40.91 -10.59
C GLY A 284 -10.29 -41.18 -10.98
N ALA A 285 -10.08 -41.74 -12.18
CA ALA A 285 -8.75 -41.98 -12.71
C ALA A 285 -8.15 -40.67 -13.24
N VAL A 286 -7.02 -40.26 -12.68
CA VAL A 286 -6.26 -39.09 -13.15
C VAL A 286 -5.76 -39.34 -14.57
N SER A 287 -5.91 -38.35 -15.43
CA SER A 287 -5.45 -38.39 -16.83
C SER A 287 -4.71 -37.12 -17.19
N LYS A 288 -3.96 -37.13 -18.30
CA LYS A 288 -3.15 -36.01 -18.80
C LYS A 288 -3.83 -34.63 -18.82
N SER A 289 -5.14 -34.54 -19.02
CA SER A 289 -5.88 -33.27 -18.99
C SER A 289 -5.95 -32.60 -17.61
N HIS A 290 -5.67 -33.34 -16.54
CA HIS A 290 -5.66 -32.88 -15.15
C HIS A 290 -4.30 -32.29 -14.73
N PHE A 291 -3.25 -32.39 -15.55
CA PHE A 291 -1.93 -31.85 -15.23
C PHE A 291 -1.81 -30.40 -15.73
N GLY A 292 -1.84 -29.46 -14.79
CA GLY A 292 -1.31 -28.12 -14.97
C GLY A 292 0.21 -28.11 -14.78
N LEU A 293 0.89 -27.20 -15.46
CA LEU A 293 2.35 -27.04 -15.42
C LEU A 293 2.71 -25.55 -15.30
N TRP A 294 3.53 -25.21 -14.32
CA TRP A 294 4.28 -23.96 -14.27
C TRP A 294 5.78 -24.24 -14.40
N ARG A 295 6.56 -23.28 -14.91
CA ARG A 295 8.01 -23.39 -15.04
C ARG A 295 8.73 -22.21 -14.40
N GLY A 296 9.61 -22.51 -13.45
CA GLY A 296 10.57 -21.59 -12.85
C GLY A 296 12.02 -22.00 -13.13
N ILE A 297 12.98 -21.19 -12.69
CA ILE A 297 14.41 -21.44 -12.83
C ILE A 297 15.13 -21.17 -11.51
N THR A 298 16.26 -21.83 -11.25
CA THR A 298 17.14 -21.45 -10.13
C THR A 298 17.95 -20.19 -10.45
N LYS A 299 18.37 -19.44 -9.42
CA LYS A 299 19.16 -18.19 -9.57
C LYS A 299 20.50 -18.37 -10.31
N ASP A 300 21.10 -19.56 -10.22
CA ASP A 300 22.31 -19.94 -10.96
C ASP A 300 22.04 -20.31 -12.44
N ARG A 301 20.76 -20.31 -12.83
CA ARG A 301 20.22 -20.69 -14.15
C ARG A 301 20.50 -22.13 -14.59
N LYS A 302 21.00 -23.01 -13.73
CA LYS A 302 21.31 -24.40 -14.10
C LYS A 302 20.10 -25.33 -14.10
N THR A 303 19.16 -25.12 -13.17
CA THR A 303 18.03 -26.03 -12.96
C THR A 303 16.73 -25.41 -13.46
N LEU A 304 16.06 -26.08 -14.40
CA LEU A 304 14.67 -25.79 -14.75
C LEU A 304 13.74 -26.52 -13.77
N VAL A 305 12.77 -25.81 -13.22
CA VAL A 305 11.82 -26.33 -12.22
C VAL A 305 10.43 -26.41 -12.85
N ASN A 306 9.98 -27.62 -13.17
CA ASN A 306 8.59 -27.90 -13.55
C ASN A 306 7.76 -28.08 -12.26
N ALA A 307 6.73 -27.27 -12.04
CA ALA A 307 5.76 -27.47 -10.97
C ALA A 307 4.45 -28.04 -11.55
N TRP A 308 4.12 -29.27 -11.17
CA TRP A 308 2.97 -30.04 -11.67
C TRP A 308 1.83 -29.99 -10.65
N TYR A 309 0.77 -29.25 -10.98
CA TYR A 309 -0.38 -29.00 -10.10
C TYR A 309 -1.70 -29.49 -10.75
N PRO A 310 -2.71 -29.91 -9.98
CA PRO A 310 -3.96 -30.38 -10.56
C PRO A 310 -4.75 -29.23 -11.17
N LYS A 311 -5.06 -29.32 -12.47
CA LYS A 311 -5.92 -28.37 -13.17
C LYS A 311 -7.38 -28.64 -12.84
N ILE A 312 -8.04 -27.68 -12.20
CA ILE A 312 -9.43 -27.79 -11.74
C ILE A 312 -10.32 -26.84 -12.58
N GLY A 313 -11.07 -27.42 -13.52
CA GLY A 313 -11.99 -26.70 -14.41
C GLY A 313 -11.39 -26.31 -15.76
N ASP A 314 -12.26 -25.96 -16.71
CA ASP A 314 -11.88 -25.68 -18.11
C ASP A 314 -11.20 -24.31 -18.30
N SER A 315 -11.49 -23.33 -17.44
CA SER A 315 -10.94 -21.97 -17.55
C SER A 315 -9.43 -21.96 -17.28
N PRO A 316 -8.59 -21.43 -18.20
CA PRO A 316 -7.20 -21.13 -17.90
C PRO A 316 -7.13 -19.88 -17.01
N SER A 317 -7.05 -20.09 -15.70
CA SER A 317 -6.59 -19.08 -14.75
C SER A 317 -5.10 -19.29 -14.49
N ASP A 318 -4.28 -18.43 -15.11
CA ASP A 318 -2.81 -18.46 -15.09
C ASP A 318 -2.20 -18.02 -13.74
N ASP A 319 -2.89 -18.31 -12.64
CA ASP A 319 -2.59 -17.87 -11.27
C ASP A 319 -3.00 -18.91 -10.19
N SER A 320 -3.36 -20.13 -10.60
CA SER A 320 -3.94 -21.16 -9.71
C SER A 320 -2.93 -21.84 -8.77
N TRP A 321 -1.62 -21.67 -8.98
CA TRP A 321 -0.56 -22.31 -8.21
C TRP A 321 0.12 -21.39 -7.18
N ASN A 322 0.58 -21.98 -6.07
CA ASN A 322 1.34 -21.30 -5.02
C ASN A 322 2.85 -21.43 -5.29
N ILE A 323 3.51 -20.31 -5.64
CA ILE A 323 4.96 -20.27 -5.90
C ILE A 323 5.80 -20.41 -4.62
N HIS A 324 5.27 -20.02 -3.45
CA HIS A 324 5.93 -20.14 -2.15
C HIS A 324 6.02 -21.62 -1.73
N ALA A 325 4.99 -22.43 -2.05
CA ALA A 325 5.04 -23.88 -1.90
C ALA A 325 6.17 -24.51 -2.74
N VAL A 326 6.38 -24.08 -4.00
CA VAL A 326 7.52 -24.53 -4.82
C VAL A 326 8.85 -24.06 -4.20
N LYS A 327 8.94 -22.80 -3.78
CA LYS A 327 10.12 -22.22 -3.13
C LYS A 327 10.49 -22.92 -1.81
N SER A 328 9.51 -23.47 -1.08
CA SER A 328 9.73 -24.22 0.16
C SER A 328 10.52 -25.52 -0.04
N VAL A 329 10.44 -26.12 -1.23
CA VAL A 329 11.22 -27.30 -1.63
C VAL A 329 12.36 -26.98 -2.59
N VAL A 330 12.38 -25.79 -3.20
CA VAL A 330 13.48 -25.25 -4.02
C VAL A 330 13.89 -23.85 -3.52
N PRO A 331 14.71 -23.73 -2.46
CA PRO A 331 15.06 -22.42 -1.89
C PRO A 331 15.80 -21.46 -2.84
N GLU A 332 16.51 -22.01 -3.82
CA GLU A 332 17.24 -21.25 -4.84
C GLU A 332 16.42 -20.90 -6.09
N LEU A 333 15.10 -21.11 -6.05
CA LEU A 333 14.16 -20.65 -7.08
C LEU A 333 14.23 -19.12 -7.23
N ASP A 334 14.39 -18.65 -8.46
CA ASP A 334 14.31 -17.23 -8.80
C ASP A 334 12.85 -16.84 -9.05
N THR A 335 12.22 -16.25 -8.02
CA THR A 335 10.83 -15.77 -8.10
C THR A 335 10.67 -14.43 -8.84
N SER A 336 11.74 -13.87 -9.43
CA SER A 336 11.66 -12.68 -10.29
C SER A 336 11.45 -13.00 -11.77
N VAL A 337 11.66 -14.26 -12.17
CA VAL A 337 11.55 -14.75 -13.55
C VAL A 337 10.13 -15.29 -13.81
N SER A 338 9.39 -14.64 -14.72
CA SER A 338 8.02 -15.05 -15.09
C SER A 338 7.96 -16.13 -16.18
N ASP A 339 8.99 -16.22 -17.02
CA ASP A 339 9.16 -17.30 -18.01
C ASP A 339 10.62 -17.78 -17.96
N ALA A 340 10.79 -19.03 -17.55
CA ALA A 340 12.10 -19.68 -17.38
C ALA A 340 12.71 -20.18 -18.70
N VAL A 341 11.92 -20.39 -19.75
CA VAL A 341 12.35 -21.13 -20.94
C VAL A 341 13.44 -20.40 -21.73
N PRO A 342 13.37 -19.08 -22.00
CA PRO A 342 14.42 -18.36 -22.71
C PRO A 342 15.77 -18.40 -21.97
N PHE A 343 15.78 -18.11 -20.66
CA PHE A 343 17.00 -18.05 -19.86
C PHE A 343 17.71 -19.40 -19.73
N TRP A 344 16.97 -20.51 -19.65
CA TRP A 344 17.56 -21.84 -19.66
C TRP A 344 18.02 -22.26 -21.06
N GLY A 345 17.33 -21.80 -22.11
CA GLY A 345 17.72 -21.98 -23.51
C GLY A 345 19.01 -21.25 -23.89
N GLU A 346 19.35 -20.13 -23.25
CA GLU A 346 20.66 -19.47 -23.35
C GLU A 346 21.77 -20.37 -22.79
N VAL A 347 21.62 -20.83 -21.54
CA VAL A 347 22.61 -21.70 -20.86
C VAL A 347 22.85 -23.00 -21.63
N LEU A 348 21.80 -23.61 -22.19
CA LEU A 348 21.90 -24.82 -23.03
C LEU A 348 22.62 -24.60 -24.37
N GLN A 349 22.76 -23.36 -24.84
CA GLN A 349 23.56 -23.03 -26.02
C GLN A 349 25.03 -22.80 -25.68
N GLU A 350 25.32 -22.17 -24.53
CA GLU A 350 26.68 -21.92 -24.05
C GLU A 350 27.38 -23.20 -23.54
N ALA A 351 26.64 -24.10 -22.89
CA ALA A 351 27.17 -25.32 -22.28
C ALA A 351 27.64 -26.43 -23.26
N LYS A 352 27.81 -26.12 -24.55
CA LYS A 352 28.21 -27.06 -25.63
C LYS A 352 29.69 -27.50 -25.52
N GLY A 353 30.01 -28.25 -24.47
CA GLY A 353 31.32 -28.89 -24.28
C GLY A 353 31.68 -29.19 -22.82
N GLN A 354 30.96 -28.66 -21.84
CA GLN A 354 31.18 -28.94 -20.41
C GLN A 354 30.15 -29.96 -19.89
N LYS A 355 30.54 -30.74 -18.87
CA LYS A 355 29.75 -31.88 -18.35
C LYS A 355 28.91 -31.55 -17.10
N ASP A 356 28.98 -30.32 -16.60
CA ASP A 356 28.65 -30.04 -15.21
C ASP A 356 27.22 -29.49 -15.02
N GLU A 357 26.33 -30.40 -14.62
CA GLU A 357 25.14 -30.11 -13.80
C GLU A 357 24.05 -29.19 -14.38
N ILE A 358 23.62 -29.41 -15.64
CA ILE A 358 22.29 -28.92 -16.06
C ILE A 358 21.23 -29.95 -15.68
N GLN A 359 20.17 -29.50 -14.97
CA GLN A 359 19.16 -30.39 -14.37
C GLN A 359 17.72 -29.96 -14.66
N LEU A 360 16.81 -30.94 -14.65
CA LEU A 360 15.36 -30.77 -14.73
C LEU A 360 14.71 -31.32 -13.45
N LEU A 361 14.13 -30.45 -12.65
CA LEU A 361 13.51 -30.78 -11.37
C LEU A 361 11.98 -30.74 -11.49
N ASN A 362 11.30 -31.85 -11.19
CA ASN A 362 9.84 -31.97 -11.26
C ASN A 362 9.25 -31.95 -9.85
N VAL A 363 8.67 -30.81 -9.47
CA VAL A 363 7.99 -30.60 -8.19
C VAL A 363 6.52 -30.94 -8.39
N ILE A 364 6.01 -31.96 -7.71
CA ILE A 364 4.73 -32.60 -8.05
C ILE A 364 3.76 -32.53 -6.86
N ASP A 365 2.55 -32.03 -7.10
CA ASP A 365 1.48 -32.00 -6.11
C ASP A 365 1.10 -33.42 -5.66
N ALA A 366 0.84 -33.60 -4.37
CA ALA A 366 0.52 -34.90 -3.78
C ALA A 366 -0.69 -35.58 -4.45
N ARG A 367 -1.68 -34.82 -4.95
CA ARG A 367 -2.86 -35.37 -5.66
C ARG A 367 -2.53 -35.95 -7.04
N LEU A 368 -1.40 -35.55 -7.63
CA LEU A 368 -0.93 -36.05 -8.93
C LEU A 368 0.18 -37.09 -8.80
N SER A 369 0.90 -37.12 -7.67
CA SER A 369 2.10 -37.93 -7.42
C SER A 369 2.03 -39.37 -7.99
N GLY A 370 1.05 -40.17 -7.58
CA GLY A 370 0.92 -41.57 -8.01
C GLY A 370 0.53 -41.77 -9.48
N ALA A 371 -0.04 -40.76 -10.14
CA ALA A 371 -0.38 -40.80 -11.57
C ALA A 371 0.69 -40.13 -12.47
N PHE A 372 1.64 -39.40 -11.87
CA PHE A 372 2.74 -38.78 -12.61
C PHE A 372 3.70 -39.84 -13.15
N GLU A 373 4.01 -40.89 -12.38
CA GLU A 373 4.89 -41.98 -12.80
C GLU A 373 4.32 -42.76 -14.00
N ASP A 374 3.03 -43.10 -13.97
CA ASP A 374 2.33 -43.81 -15.06
C ASP A 374 2.21 -42.98 -16.36
N LEU A 375 2.14 -41.65 -16.25
CA LEU A 375 1.88 -40.73 -17.38
C LEU A 375 3.11 -39.92 -17.80
N GLN A 376 4.28 -40.15 -17.20
CA GLN A 376 5.47 -39.31 -17.36
C GLN A 376 5.88 -39.14 -18.84
N ASP A 377 5.84 -40.22 -19.63
CA ASP A 377 6.20 -40.21 -21.05
C ASP A 377 5.20 -39.45 -21.93
N GLU A 378 3.97 -39.23 -21.47
CA GLU A 378 2.99 -38.40 -22.18
C GLU A 378 3.08 -36.90 -21.80
N LEU A 379 3.72 -36.54 -20.70
CA LEU A 379 3.73 -35.17 -20.19
C LEU A 379 4.80 -34.29 -20.89
N PRO A 380 4.54 -32.98 -21.06
CA PRO A 380 5.50 -32.05 -21.68
C PRO A 380 6.64 -31.68 -20.72
N LEU A 381 7.48 -32.66 -20.36
CA LEU A 381 8.59 -32.49 -19.41
C LEU A 381 9.59 -31.42 -19.86
N LEU A 382 9.94 -31.40 -21.15
CA LEU A 382 10.83 -30.44 -21.77
C LEU A 382 10.05 -29.41 -22.62
N PRO A 383 10.56 -28.17 -22.77
CA PRO A 383 10.09 -27.24 -23.81
C PRO A 383 10.24 -27.83 -25.22
N GLN A 384 9.35 -27.48 -26.14
CA GLN A 384 9.30 -28.07 -27.50
C GLN A 384 10.51 -27.68 -28.36
N GLU A 385 11.21 -26.62 -27.96
CA GLU A 385 12.37 -26.03 -28.60
C GLU A 385 13.68 -26.80 -28.30
N LEU A 386 13.64 -27.77 -27.36
CA LEU A 386 14.82 -28.39 -26.76
C LEU A 386 14.80 -29.92 -26.89
N THR A 387 15.43 -30.45 -27.95
CA THR A 387 15.58 -31.90 -28.18
C THR A 387 17.03 -32.37 -28.03
N ASN A 388 17.22 -33.51 -27.36
CA ASN A 388 18.47 -34.29 -27.24
C ASN A 388 19.69 -33.57 -26.61
N ASN A 389 19.62 -33.31 -25.31
CA ASN A 389 20.80 -33.11 -24.45
C ASN A 389 20.75 -34.09 -23.26
N HIS A 390 21.91 -34.45 -22.69
CA HIS A 390 22.02 -35.31 -21.50
C HIS A 390 21.68 -34.53 -20.21
N ILE A 391 20.41 -34.20 -20.03
CA ILE A 391 19.91 -33.45 -18.87
C ILE A 391 19.59 -34.44 -17.74
N SER A 392 20.07 -34.17 -16.52
CA SER A 392 19.72 -34.98 -15.35
C SER A 392 18.30 -34.66 -14.90
N GLN A 393 17.42 -35.65 -14.77
CA GLN A 393 16.05 -35.45 -14.28
C GLN A 393 15.89 -35.97 -12.86
N SER A 394 15.21 -35.18 -12.02
CA SER A 394 14.80 -35.56 -10.67
C SER A 394 13.36 -35.11 -10.37
N SER A 395 12.78 -35.64 -9.29
CA SER A 395 11.39 -35.41 -8.90
C SER A 395 11.25 -35.25 -7.38
N ILE A 396 10.36 -34.36 -6.94
CA ILE A 396 10.02 -34.09 -5.53
C ILE A 396 8.49 -34.16 -5.37
N THR A 397 8.00 -35.07 -4.54
CA THR A 397 6.57 -35.28 -4.24
C THR A 397 6.18 -34.92 -2.80
N GLN A 398 7.16 -34.63 -1.94
CA GLN A 398 7.00 -34.34 -0.51
C GLN A 398 8.03 -33.30 -0.07
N THR A 399 7.79 -32.62 1.05
CA THR A 399 8.77 -31.72 1.67
C THR A 399 9.91 -32.48 2.35
N GLN A 400 10.97 -31.77 2.75
CA GLN A 400 12.06 -32.33 3.57
C GLN A 400 11.57 -32.88 4.93
N ALA A 401 10.39 -32.46 5.40
CA ALA A 401 9.75 -32.96 6.62
C ALA A 401 8.79 -34.14 6.37
N GLY A 402 8.74 -34.68 5.15
CA GLY A 402 7.84 -35.78 4.78
C GLY A 402 6.36 -35.38 4.69
N THR A 403 6.05 -34.08 4.62
CA THR A 403 4.67 -33.62 4.41
C THR A 403 4.30 -33.67 2.93
N VAL A 404 3.04 -34.04 2.65
CA VAL A 404 2.46 -34.02 1.31
C VAL A 404 2.44 -32.59 0.74
N LEU A 405 2.87 -32.45 -0.50
CA LEU A 405 3.00 -31.16 -1.18
C LEU A 405 1.66 -30.69 -1.75
N ASN A 406 1.21 -29.49 -1.38
CA ASN A 406 0.10 -28.79 -2.04
C ASN A 406 0.67 -27.64 -2.87
N LEU A 407 0.43 -27.65 -4.17
CA LEU A 407 0.90 -26.63 -5.11
C LEU A 407 -0.19 -25.67 -5.60
N LEU A 408 -1.45 -25.82 -5.16
CA LEU A 408 -2.49 -24.82 -5.42
C LEU A 408 -2.45 -23.69 -4.39
N ARG A 409 -2.87 -22.48 -4.79
CA ARG A 409 -3.24 -21.43 -3.84
C ARG A 409 -4.49 -21.84 -3.05
N ILE A 410 -4.63 -21.31 -1.85
CA ILE A 410 -5.80 -21.57 -1.00
C ILE A 410 -6.98 -20.74 -1.51
N ALA A 411 -8.17 -21.35 -1.54
CA ALA A 411 -9.37 -20.72 -2.06
C ALA A 411 -10.40 -20.38 -0.96
N ASP A 412 -11.32 -19.47 -1.26
CA ASP A 412 -12.47 -19.19 -0.39
C ASP A 412 -13.29 -20.46 -0.15
N GLY A 413 -13.58 -20.73 1.12
CA GLY A 413 -14.36 -21.88 1.55
C GLY A 413 -13.59 -23.17 1.78
N ASP A 414 -12.25 -23.18 1.62
CA ASP A 414 -11.39 -24.32 1.94
C ASP A 414 -11.47 -24.72 3.43
N GLY A 415 -11.09 -25.95 3.74
CA GLY A 415 -11.12 -26.47 5.11
C GLY A 415 -10.04 -25.84 5.99
N CYS A 416 -10.40 -25.35 7.18
CA CYS A 416 -9.40 -24.87 8.14
C CYS A 416 -8.44 -25.99 8.57
N PRO A 417 -7.12 -25.74 8.66
CA PRO A 417 -6.14 -26.73 9.12
C PRO A 417 -6.19 -26.96 10.65
N ARG A 418 -6.78 -26.05 11.43
CA ARG A 418 -6.77 -26.08 12.90
C ARG A 418 -8.06 -26.52 13.58
N CYS A 419 -9.21 -26.43 12.92
CA CYS A 419 -10.48 -26.88 13.47
C CYS A 419 -11.36 -27.56 12.42
N ASP A 420 -12.10 -28.59 12.83
CA ASP A 420 -12.84 -29.44 11.89
C ASP A 420 -13.99 -28.69 11.18
N SER A 421 -14.66 -27.76 11.87
CA SER A 421 -15.86 -27.05 11.41
C SER A 421 -15.61 -25.76 10.60
N GLY A 422 -14.44 -25.14 10.76
CA GLY A 422 -14.15 -23.83 10.19
C GLY A 422 -13.78 -23.90 8.71
N LYS A 423 -14.21 -22.89 7.96
CA LYS A 423 -13.74 -22.60 6.59
C LYS A 423 -12.78 -21.43 6.56
N LEU A 424 -11.97 -21.37 5.53
CA LEU A 424 -11.08 -20.24 5.22
C LEU A 424 -11.81 -19.19 4.38
N GLU A 425 -11.55 -17.92 4.69
CA GLU A 425 -11.98 -16.73 3.97
C GLU A 425 -10.73 -15.96 3.55
N ILE A 426 -10.65 -15.55 2.28
CA ILE A 426 -9.45 -14.96 1.68
C ILE A 426 -9.59 -13.44 1.56
N HIS A 427 -8.69 -12.72 2.23
CA HIS A 427 -8.69 -11.26 2.31
C HIS A 427 -7.48 -10.70 1.57
N ARG A 428 -7.69 -9.73 0.67
CA ARG A 428 -6.61 -8.82 0.27
C ARG A 428 -6.40 -7.80 1.39
N ALA A 429 -5.15 -7.56 1.78
CA ALA A 429 -4.86 -6.75 2.96
C ALA A 429 -3.59 -5.88 2.84
N LEU A 430 -3.52 -4.87 3.70
CA LEU A 430 -2.40 -3.96 3.85
C LEU A 430 -1.63 -4.30 5.14
N GLU A 431 -0.40 -4.82 5.01
CA GLU A 431 0.53 -5.02 6.12
C GLU A 431 0.88 -3.67 6.78
N LEU A 432 0.41 -3.39 8.00
CA LEU A 432 0.68 -2.13 8.72
C LEU A 432 1.86 -2.25 9.69
N GLY A 433 2.30 -3.47 9.98
CA GLY A 433 3.45 -3.79 10.82
C GLY A 433 3.73 -5.29 10.86
N HIS A 434 4.93 -5.64 11.32
CA HIS A 434 5.49 -6.98 11.28
C HIS A 434 6.34 -7.23 12.52
N THR A 435 6.20 -8.39 13.16
CA THR A 435 6.91 -8.74 14.40
C THR A 435 7.63 -10.09 14.27
N PHE A 436 8.95 -10.08 14.43
CA PHE A 436 9.85 -11.23 14.27
C PHE A 436 10.56 -11.60 15.58
N LEU A 437 10.65 -12.89 15.87
CA LEU A 437 11.56 -13.45 16.87
C LEU A 437 12.82 -13.94 16.16
N LEU A 438 13.83 -13.07 16.06
CA LEU A 438 15.04 -13.25 15.25
C LEU A 438 16.01 -14.31 15.82
N GLY A 439 15.85 -14.69 17.09
CA GLY A 439 16.80 -15.58 17.78
C GLY A 439 18.19 -14.93 17.85
N THR A 440 19.24 -15.67 17.51
CA THR A 440 20.63 -15.18 17.53
C THR A 440 21.13 -14.62 16.19
N ARG A 441 20.25 -14.50 15.17
CA ARG A 441 20.58 -14.24 13.75
C ARG A 441 21.52 -13.04 13.50
N TYR A 442 21.48 -12.03 14.37
CA TYR A 442 22.34 -10.84 14.31
C TYR A 442 23.33 -10.76 15.47
N SER A 443 22.97 -11.26 16.65
CA SER A 443 23.80 -11.17 17.86
C SER A 443 25.04 -12.07 17.82
N GLU A 444 24.98 -13.21 17.12
CA GLU A 444 26.17 -14.03 16.82
C GLU A 444 27.16 -13.29 15.88
N PRO A 445 26.80 -12.92 14.63
CA PRO A 445 27.76 -12.30 13.69
C PRO A 445 28.18 -10.86 14.04
N LEU A 446 27.54 -10.22 15.03
CA LEU A 446 27.89 -8.89 15.53
C LEU A 446 28.32 -8.91 17.02
N GLU A 447 28.62 -10.09 17.56
CA GLU A 447 29.21 -10.30 18.89
C GLU A 447 28.41 -9.72 20.09
N ALA A 448 27.09 -9.52 19.94
CA ALA A 448 26.19 -9.01 20.99
C ALA A 448 25.86 -10.07 22.05
N SER A 449 26.86 -10.41 22.86
CA SER A 449 26.84 -11.51 23.82
C SER A 449 27.11 -11.08 25.26
N VAL A 450 26.69 -11.88 26.25
CA VAL A 450 26.91 -11.64 27.68
C VAL A 450 27.56 -12.84 28.38
N ALA A 451 28.45 -12.56 29.34
CA ALA A 451 29.02 -13.60 30.20
C ALA A 451 28.06 -13.96 31.35
N LEU A 452 27.87 -15.26 31.59
CA LEU A 452 27.05 -15.79 32.69
C LEU A 452 27.90 -16.18 33.91
N PRO A 453 27.45 -15.94 35.16
CA PRO A 453 28.18 -16.33 36.37
C PRO A 453 28.50 -17.83 36.47
N GLN A 454 27.66 -18.67 35.86
CA GLN A 454 27.80 -20.12 35.83
C GLN A 454 28.91 -20.59 34.87
N ASN A 455 29.23 -19.79 33.85
CA ASN A 455 30.32 -20.07 32.90
C ASN A 455 30.91 -18.76 32.33
N PRO A 456 31.69 -17.98 33.11
CA PRO A 456 32.11 -16.64 32.71
C PRO A 456 33.06 -16.59 31.50
N GLY A 457 33.64 -17.74 31.11
CA GLY A 457 34.54 -17.85 29.96
C GLY A 457 33.85 -18.16 28.64
N VAL A 458 32.54 -18.41 28.63
CA VAL A 458 31.75 -18.64 27.41
C VAL A 458 30.68 -17.56 27.31
N PRO A 459 30.86 -16.54 26.43
CA PRO A 459 29.83 -15.53 26.20
C PRO A 459 28.64 -16.16 25.48
N VAL A 460 27.42 -15.81 25.91
CA VAL A 460 26.16 -16.30 25.34
C VAL A 460 25.56 -15.20 24.46
N PRO A 461 25.27 -15.45 23.17
CA PRO A 461 24.62 -14.46 22.30
C PRO A 461 23.22 -14.14 22.80
N THR A 462 22.87 -12.85 22.79
CA THR A 462 21.54 -12.38 23.18
C THR A 462 20.48 -12.88 22.19
N GLN A 463 19.32 -13.28 22.71
CA GLN A 463 18.15 -13.59 21.89
C GLN A 463 17.49 -12.29 21.47
N MET A 464 17.10 -12.16 20.21
CA MET A 464 16.59 -10.91 19.65
C MET A 464 15.16 -11.04 19.10
N GLY A 465 14.42 -9.93 19.21
CA GLY A 465 13.22 -9.68 18.43
C GLY A 465 13.29 -8.35 17.68
N CYS A 466 12.57 -8.25 16.56
CA CYS A 466 12.43 -7.01 15.79
C CYS A 466 10.95 -6.77 15.46
N PHE A 467 10.47 -5.54 15.70
CA PHE A 467 9.05 -5.22 15.73
C PHE A 467 8.80 -3.89 15.00
N GLY A 468 8.35 -3.97 13.74
CA GLY A 468 8.10 -2.84 12.83
C GLY A 468 6.64 -2.39 12.78
N ILE A 469 6.42 -1.08 12.62
CA ILE A 469 5.11 -0.45 12.29
C ILE A 469 5.37 0.65 11.26
N GLY A 470 4.69 0.59 10.11
CA GLY A 470 4.78 1.62 9.08
C GLY A 470 3.92 2.84 9.43
N VAL A 471 4.49 3.82 10.15
CA VAL A 471 3.77 5.02 10.61
C VAL A 471 3.17 5.82 9.43
N SER A 472 3.95 6.06 8.37
CA SER A 472 3.41 6.73 7.16
C SER A 472 2.42 5.84 6.40
N ARG A 473 2.62 4.51 6.43
CA ARG A 473 1.69 3.54 5.81
C ARG A 473 0.35 3.53 6.52
N ILE A 474 0.29 3.61 7.85
CA ILE A 474 -0.95 3.75 8.63
C ILE A 474 -1.70 5.02 8.22
N LEU A 475 -1.02 6.15 8.02
CA LEU A 475 -1.66 7.39 7.56
C LEU A 475 -2.35 7.19 6.20
N GLY A 476 -1.66 6.54 5.26
CA GLY A 476 -2.24 6.16 3.95
C GLY A 476 -3.39 5.16 4.07
N ALA A 477 -3.22 4.09 4.86
CA ALA A 477 -4.20 3.02 5.00
C ALA A 477 -5.49 3.49 5.68
N VAL A 478 -5.39 4.37 6.69
CA VAL A 478 -6.55 5.01 7.32
C VAL A 478 -7.29 5.91 6.30
N ALA A 479 -6.56 6.69 5.51
CA ALA A 479 -7.16 7.57 4.50
C ALA A 479 -7.84 6.81 3.35
N GLU A 480 -7.37 5.59 3.04
CA GLU A 480 -7.96 4.73 2.02
C GLU A 480 -9.14 3.91 2.57
N GLN A 481 -9.02 3.34 3.76
CA GLN A 481 -10.07 2.55 4.41
C GLN A 481 -11.27 3.39 4.87
N LEU A 482 -11.01 4.62 5.32
CA LEU A 482 -12.00 5.51 5.93
C LEU A 482 -12.15 6.78 5.09
N THR A 483 -12.56 6.61 3.84
CA THR A 483 -12.99 7.70 2.96
C THR A 483 -14.34 7.39 2.32
N ASP A 484 -15.07 8.45 1.98
CA ASP A 484 -16.33 8.42 1.24
C ASP A 484 -16.32 9.50 0.14
N ASP A 485 -17.43 9.66 -0.58
CA ASP A 485 -17.56 10.61 -1.70
C ASP A 485 -17.34 12.07 -1.29
N LYS A 486 -17.53 12.40 -0.01
CA LYS A 486 -17.32 13.76 0.51
C LYS A 486 -15.87 14.04 0.89
N GLY A 487 -15.07 13.04 1.25
CA GLY A 487 -13.69 13.25 1.69
C GLY A 487 -13.15 12.20 2.65
N LEU A 488 -12.19 12.63 3.47
CA LEU A 488 -11.54 11.80 4.50
C LEU A 488 -12.44 11.63 5.74
N ASN A 489 -12.22 10.59 6.55
CA ASN A 489 -13.01 10.31 7.75
C ASN A 489 -12.14 9.74 8.89
N TRP A 490 -11.41 10.61 9.57
CA TRP A 490 -10.34 10.20 10.50
C TRP A 490 -10.85 9.60 11.83
N PRO A 491 -10.20 8.55 12.36
CA PRO A 491 -10.36 8.16 13.76
C PRO A 491 -9.97 9.33 14.68
N ARG A 492 -10.81 9.63 15.68
CA ARG A 492 -10.65 10.81 16.57
C ARG A 492 -9.23 10.95 17.15
N ALA A 493 -8.63 9.83 17.56
CA ALA A 493 -7.29 9.77 18.15
C ALA A 493 -6.17 10.33 17.24
N ILE A 494 -6.35 10.32 15.91
CA ILE A 494 -5.33 10.75 14.94
C ILE A 494 -5.80 11.84 13.96
N ALA A 495 -7.08 12.20 13.95
CA ALA A 495 -7.62 13.32 13.16
C ALA A 495 -6.80 14.61 13.33
N PRO A 496 -6.64 15.45 12.28
CA PRO A 496 -5.79 16.65 12.36
C PRO A 496 -6.22 17.58 13.50
N PHE A 497 -7.52 17.81 13.65
CA PHE A 497 -8.16 18.30 14.86
C PHE A 497 -9.40 17.46 15.13
N GLU A 498 -9.84 17.36 16.38
CA GLU A 498 -11.04 16.58 16.74
C GLU A 498 -12.33 17.34 16.42
N VAL A 499 -12.28 18.67 16.59
CA VAL A 499 -13.42 19.58 16.38
C VAL A 499 -13.00 20.75 15.49
N ILE A 500 -13.83 21.09 14.50
CA ILE A 500 -13.75 22.36 13.77
C ILE A 500 -14.97 23.25 14.08
N ILE A 501 -14.72 24.53 14.40
CA ILE A 501 -15.77 25.55 14.55
C ILE A 501 -15.88 26.37 13.27
N ILE A 502 -17.08 26.44 12.69
CA ILE A 502 -17.36 27.14 11.43
C ILE A 502 -18.42 28.23 11.66
N PRO A 503 -18.02 29.51 11.79
CA PRO A 503 -18.97 30.61 11.97
C PRO A 503 -19.58 31.11 10.66
N THR A 504 -20.91 31.21 10.61
CA THR A 504 -21.64 31.66 9.40
C THR A 504 -21.53 33.15 9.10
N SER A 505 -21.23 33.98 10.11
CA SER A 505 -21.15 35.44 9.99
C SER A 505 -19.77 36.01 10.36
N GLY A 506 -18.71 35.22 10.15
CA GLY A 506 -17.36 35.57 10.59
C GLY A 506 -17.14 35.44 12.11
N VAL A 507 -15.89 35.63 12.54
CA VAL A 507 -15.49 35.48 13.94
C VAL A 507 -15.80 36.76 14.73
N ASN A 508 -16.48 36.60 15.87
CA ASN A 508 -16.73 37.66 16.86
C ASN A 508 -16.28 37.22 18.26
N GLU A 509 -16.37 38.11 19.25
CA GLU A 509 -15.96 37.83 20.65
C GLU A 509 -16.65 36.57 21.22
N GLN A 510 -17.97 36.44 21.07
CA GLN A 510 -18.73 35.24 21.46
C GLN A 510 -18.20 33.93 20.84
N THR A 511 -17.75 33.97 19.58
CA THR A 511 -17.13 32.81 18.89
C THR A 511 -15.79 32.45 19.52
N LEU A 512 -15.03 33.46 19.96
CA LEU A 512 -13.72 33.30 20.59
C LEU A 512 -13.84 32.81 22.04
N ASP A 513 -14.83 33.31 22.80
CA ASP A 513 -15.15 32.83 24.15
C ASP A 513 -15.62 31.37 24.15
N PHE A 514 -16.39 30.99 23.12
CA PHE A 514 -16.83 29.61 22.91
C PHE A 514 -15.67 28.68 22.52
N PHE A 515 -14.78 29.10 21.62
CA PHE A 515 -13.53 28.38 21.35
C PHE A 515 -12.72 28.18 22.65
N ASP A 516 -12.61 29.22 23.47
CA ASP A 516 -11.91 29.15 24.75
C ASP A 516 -12.63 28.25 25.76
N SER A 517 -13.97 28.17 25.76
CA SER A 517 -14.70 27.24 26.65
C SER A 517 -14.43 25.77 26.33
N LEU A 518 -14.22 25.42 25.06
CA LEU A 518 -13.92 24.05 24.62
C LEU A 518 -12.43 23.66 24.82
N THR A 519 -11.55 24.64 25.01
CA THR A 519 -10.08 24.45 25.07
C THR A 519 -9.44 24.79 26.43
N LYS A 520 -10.24 25.13 27.44
CA LYS A 520 -9.80 25.36 28.83
C LYS A 520 -9.53 24.04 29.57
N ASP A 521 -8.29 23.84 30.01
CA ASP A 521 -7.91 22.78 30.96
C ASP A 521 -8.46 23.07 32.37
N GLY A 522 -9.72 22.72 32.61
CA GLY A 522 -10.37 22.83 33.92
C GLY A 522 -10.00 21.71 34.89
N ASN A 523 -8.70 21.42 35.08
CA ASN A 523 -8.18 20.25 35.84
C ASN A 523 -8.73 18.87 35.41
N SER A 524 -9.35 18.80 34.23
CA SER A 524 -10.04 17.63 33.70
C SER A 524 -9.35 17.12 32.43
N THR A 525 -9.34 15.81 32.22
CA THR A 525 -8.76 15.12 31.06
C THR A 525 -9.59 15.27 29.77
N THR A 526 -10.28 16.39 29.60
CA THR A 526 -11.36 16.61 28.63
C THR A 526 -11.21 17.86 27.76
N ALA A 527 -10.07 18.57 27.81
CA ALA A 527 -9.80 19.67 26.89
C ALA A 527 -9.76 19.15 25.44
N LEU A 528 -10.56 19.74 24.57
CA LEU A 528 -10.75 19.24 23.20
C LEU A 528 -9.69 19.82 22.24
N ASP A 529 -9.30 19.04 21.24
CA ASP A 529 -8.41 19.51 20.19
C ASP A 529 -9.19 20.24 19.08
N VAL A 530 -9.37 21.55 19.26
CA VAL A 530 -10.27 22.40 18.46
C VAL A 530 -9.51 23.32 17.50
N VAL A 531 -10.04 23.51 16.29
CA VAL A 531 -9.61 24.56 15.35
C VAL A 531 -10.79 25.45 14.94
N LEU A 532 -10.53 26.75 14.75
CA LEU A 532 -11.52 27.73 14.28
C LEU A 532 -11.29 28.09 12.81
N ASP A 533 -12.33 28.00 11.98
CA ASP A 533 -12.28 28.50 10.60
C ASP A 533 -12.57 30.01 10.55
N ASP A 534 -11.52 30.80 10.76
CA ASP A 534 -11.50 32.25 10.65
C ASP A 534 -11.18 32.76 9.22
N ARG A 535 -11.10 31.88 8.22
CA ARG A 535 -10.80 32.25 6.82
C ARG A 535 -11.92 33.13 6.25
N LYS A 536 -11.61 33.96 5.25
CA LYS A 536 -12.58 34.90 4.63
C LYS A 536 -13.41 34.28 3.50
N GLU A 537 -13.59 32.96 3.55
CA GLU A 537 -14.27 32.17 2.53
C GLU A 537 -15.77 32.01 2.79
N ALA A 538 -16.53 31.73 1.73
CA ALA A 538 -17.97 31.50 1.80
C ALA A 538 -18.31 30.25 2.63
N PHE A 539 -19.41 30.29 3.39
CA PHE A 539 -19.80 29.19 4.28
C PHE A 539 -19.92 27.82 3.58
N GLY A 540 -20.48 27.77 2.37
CA GLY A 540 -20.55 26.53 1.59
C GLY A 540 -19.18 25.95 1.23
N TRP A 541 -18.21 26.81 0.90
CA TRP A 541 -16.82 26.39 0.65
C TRP A 541 -16.16 25.87 1.93
N LYS A 542 -16.37 26.54 3.07
CA LYS A 542 -15.87 26.08 4.38
C LYS A 542 -16.41 24.70 4.77
N MET A 543 -17.69 24.45 4.53
CA MET A 543 -18.30 23.14 4.76
C MET A 543 -17.69 22.06 3.86
N GLN A 544 -17.51 22.35 2.56
CA GLN A 544 -16.85 21.43 1.62
C GLN A 544 -15.40 21.13 2.03
N ASP A 545 -14.64 22.14 2.45
CA ASP A 545 -13.26 22.02 2.93
C ASP A 545 -13.15 21.20 4.23
N ALA A 546 -14.13 21.34 5.13
CA ALA A 546 -14.22 20.56 6.37
C ALA A 546 -14.61 19.09 6.11
N ASP A 547 -15.61 18.84 5.25
CA ASP A 547 -16.01 17.50 4.81
C ASP A 547 -14.85 16.77 4.08
N MET A 548 -14.06 17.52 3.29
CA MET A 548 -12.86 17.06 2.59
C MET A 548 -11.72 16.68 3.55
N THR A 549 -11.42 17.56 4.49
CA THR A 549 -10.35 17.39 5.49
C THR A 549 -10.67 16.28 6.51
N GLY A 550 -11.96 16.00 6.73
CA GLY A 550 -12.44 14.85 7.50
C GLY A 550 -12.45 15.05 9.01
N TYR A 551 -12.74 16.26 9.48
CA TYR A 551 -12.86 16.55 10.92
C TYR A 551 -13.97 15.69 11.57
N PRO A 552 -13.70 14.94 12.65
CA PRO A 552 -14.69 14.05 13.28
C PRO A 552 -15.97 14.76 13.76
N VAL A 553 -15.82 15.99 14.27
CA VAL A 553 -16.93 16.84 14.71
C VAL A 553 -16.84 18.22 14.04
N VAL A 554 -17.95 18.67 13.47
CA VAL A 554 -18.10 20.02 12.92
C VAL A 554 -19.14 20.78 13.74
N VAL A 555 -18.80 21.97 14.24
CA VAL A 555 -19.70 22.83 15.02
C VAL A 555 -19.97 24.11 14.25
N VAL A 556 -21.21 24.27 13.76
CA VAL A 556 -21.62 25.42 12.95
C VAL A 556 -22.29 26.48 13.81
N LEU A 557 -21.73 27.69 13.81
CA LEU A 557 -22.31 28.84 14.52
C LEU A 557 -23.22 29.63 13.56
N GLY A 558 -24.48 29.19 13.51
CA GLY A 558 -25.50 29.63 12.56
C GLY A 558 -26.28 30.90 12.95
N LYS A 559 -27.55 30.94 12.55
CA LYS A 559 -28.52 31.95 13.01
C LYS A 559 -28.93 31.70 14.47
N ALA A 560 -29.28 30.46 14.81
CA ALA A 560 -29.68 30.05 16.16
C ALA A 560 -28.61 30.32 17.23
N TRP A 561 -27.33 30.35 16.85
CA TRP A 561 -26.22 30.73 17.73
C TRP A 561 -26.39 32.14 18.25
N ARG A 562 -26.58 33.10 17.34
CA ARG A 562 -26.70 34.53 17.63
C ARG A 562 -28.00 34.91 18.34
N GLU A 563 -29.06 34.12 18.16
CA GLU A 563 -30.38 34.39 18.72
C GLU A 563 -30.65 33.65 20.05
N LYS A 564 -30.02 32.48 20.27
CA LYS A 564 -30.40 31.54 21.36
C LYS A 564 -29.22 30.80 22.00
N GLY A 565 -27.97 31.03 21.60
CA GLY A 565 -26.81 30.27 22.10
C GLY A 565 -26.78 28.80 21.66
N VAL A 566 -27.49 28.45 20.59
CA VAL A 566 -27.60 27.07 20.07
C VAL A 566 -26.78 26.91 18.79
N CYS A 567 -25.90 25.92 18.75
CA CYS A 567 -25.08 25.57 17.59
C CYS A 567 -25.53 24.25 16.96
N GLU A 568 -25.24 24.06 15.67
CA GLU A 568 -25.44 22.77 15.00
C GLU A 568 -24.14 21.95 15.14
N VAL A 569 -24.22 20.80 15.80
CA VAL A 569 -23.11 19.85 15.97
C VAL A 569 -23.33 18.69 15.01
N GLN A 570 -22.35 18.40 14.16
CA GLN A 570 -22.38 17.33 13.16
C GLN A 570 -21.30 16.30 13.46
N CYS A 571 -21.64 15.00 13.42
CA CYS A 571 -20.68 13.90 13.52
C CYS A 571 -20.37 13.34 12.12
N ARG A 572 -19.12 13.51 11.65
CA ARG A 572 -18.68 13.20 10.28
C ARG A 572 -18.74 11.71 9.91
N ARG A 573 -18.63 10.82 10.90
CA ARG A 573 -18.67 9.35 10.74
C ARG A 573 -20.09 8.78 10.80
N LEU A 574 -20.94 9.30 11.68
CA LEU A 574 -22.33 8.83 11.84
C LEU A 574 -23.33 9.58 10.95
N SER A 575 -22.92 10.67 10.29
CA SER A 575 -23.79 11.61 9.56
C SER A 575 -24.92 12.24 10.38
N VAL A 576 -24.84 12.14 11.71
CA VAL A 576 -25.78 12.73 12.67
C VAL A 576 -25.57 14.25 12.75
N LYS A 577 -26.67 14.99 12.89
CA LYS A 577 -26.69 16.45 13.07
C LYS A 577 -27.69 16.83 14.16
N GLU A 578 -27.26 17.56 15.18
CA GLU A 578 -28.11 17.97 16.30
C GLU A 578 -27.93 19.45 16.64
N ASN A 579 -28.98 20.07 17.21
CA ASN A 579 -28.93 21.45 17.69
C ASN A 579 -28.71 21.45 19.21
N VAL A 580 -27.52 21.88 19.64
CA VAL A 580 -27.02 21.73 21.02
C VAL A 580 -26.72 23.11 21.61
N LYS A 581 -27.04 23.35 22.90
CA LYS A 581 -26.66 24.63 23.55
C LYS A 581 -25.14 24.71 23.71
N ALA A 582 -24.58 25.91 23.67
CA ALA A 582 -23.14 26.16 23.86
C ALA A 582 -22.55 25.41 25.08
N GLU A 583 -23.25 25.43 26.21
CA GLU A 583 -22.88 24.84 27.49
C GLU A 583 -22.92 23.28 27.49
N GLU A 584 -23.65 22.69 26.55
CA GLU A 584 -23.86 21.24 26.44
C GLU A 584 -22.83 20.58 25.51
N VAL A 585 -22.26 21.33 24.54
CA VAL A 585 -21.24 20.82 23.60
C VAL A 585 -20.02 20.17 24.30
N PRO A 586 -19.45 20.73 25.39
CA PRO A 586 -18.37 20.09 26.14
C PRO A 586 -18.75 18.74 26.76
N HIS A 587 -20.04 18.41 26.84
CA HIS A 587 -20.57 17.14 27.34
C HIS A 587 -20.96 16.18 26.20
N CYS A 588 -21.40 16.71 25.05
CA CYS A 588 -21.76 15.94 23.86
C CYS A 588 -20.53 15.38 23.09
N VAL A 589 -19.42 16.12 23.04
CA VAL A 589 -18.22 15.72 22.27
C VAL A 589 -17.37 14.62 22.94
N PRO A 590 -17.13 14.60 24.27
CA PRO A 590 -16.32 13.56 24.91
C PRO A 590 -17.09 12.27 25.27
N ILE A 591 -18.29 12.03 24.71
CA ILE A 591 -19.10 10.83 25.02
C ILE A 591 -18.38 9.56 24.55
N SER A 592 -17.65 8.95 25.49
CA SER A 592 -17.01 7.63 25.36
C SER A 592 -18.01 6.47 25.34
N SER A 593 -19.28 6.73 25.65
CA SER A 593 -20.39 5.77 25.65
C SER A 593 -21.22 5.75 24.36
N LEU A 594 -20.77 6.38 23.27
CA LEU A 594 -21.18 5.97 21.93
C LEU A 594 -20.52 4.61 21.63
N GLN A 595 -21.13 3.56 22.19
CA GLN A 595 -20.87 2.17 21.84
C GLN A 595 -21.36 1.94 20.41
N GLU A 596 -20.51 2.28 19.44
CA GLU A 596 -20.53 1.65 18.11
C GLU A 596 -20.57 0.14 18.34
N SER A 597 -21.75 -0.46 18.21
CA SER A 597 -21.90 -1.91 18.36
C SER A 597 -21.18 -2.56 17.18
N PRO A 598 -20.11 -3.35 17.39
CA PRO A 598 -19.55 -4.13 16.30
C PRO A 598 -20.63 -5.11 15.82
N ALA A 599 -20.73 -5.31 14.50
CA ALA A 599 -21.34 -6.54 13.99
C ALA A 599 -20.62 -7.73 14.67
N PRO A 600 -21.34 -8.80 15.06
CA PRO A 600 -20.90 -9.71 16.13
C PRO A 600 -19.71 -10.60 15.76
N LEU A 601 -18.51 -10.01 15.74
CA LEU A 601 -17.23 -10.70 15.84
C LEU A 601 -17.16 -11.39 17.20
N GLN A 602 -17.19 -12.71 17.18
CA GLN A 602 -17.17 -13.52 18.41
C GLN A 602 -15.84 -13.29 19.14
N SER A 603 -15.91 -12.80 20.38
CA SER A 603 -14.75 -12.51 21.22
C SER A 603 -14.10 -13.77 21.79
N SER A 604 -13.52 -14.59 20.92
CA SER A 604 -12.69 -15.73 21.29
C SER A 604 -11.37 -15.24 21.91
N ALA A 605 -11.37 -15.01 23.23
CA ALA A 605 -10.16 -14.72 23.97
C ALA A 605 -9.14 -15.87 23.77
N GLN A 606 -8.04 -15.57 23.06
CA GLN A 606 -7.05 -16.55 22.64
C GLN A 606 -6.26 -17.14 23.82
N ARG A 607 -6.83 -18.18 24.45
CA ARG A 607 -6.07 -19.10 25.30
C ARG A 607 -5.22 -20.00 24.40
N PHE A 608 -3.98 -19.58 24.17
CA PHE A 608 -2.94 -20.43 23.58
C PHE A 608 -2.92 -21.80 24.27
N LYS A 609 -3.10 -22.87 23.49
CA LYS A 609 -3.04 -24.25 23.96
C LYS A 609 -2.15 -25.06 23.02
N LEU A 610 -1.00 -25.48 23.53
CA LEU A 610 -0.28 -26.63 23.00
C LEU A 610 -1.03 -27.92 23.37
N GLY A 611 -0.83 -28.98 22.59
CA GLY A 611 -1.80 -30.09 22.47
C GLY A 611 -1.92 -31.07 23.65
N GLY A 612 -3.07 -31.77 23.71
CA GLY A 612 -3.28 -32.89 24.63
C GLY A 612 -4.71 -33.45 24.61
N ALA A 613 -4.84 -34.71 24.17
CA ALA A 613 -5.94 -35.70 24.33
C ALA A 613 -7.44 -35.31 24.19
N ARG A 614 -8.21 -36.14 23.47
CA ARG A 614 -9.70 -36.15 23.41
C ARG A 614 -10.28 -37.22 24.36
N LEU A 615 -11.53 -37.05 24.81
CA LEU A 615 -12.60 -38.07 25.05
C LEU A 615 -13.95 -37.32 25.34
N PRO A 616 -15.15 -37.95 25.35
CA PRO A 616 -16.19 -37.57 24.37
C PRO A 616 -17.48 -36.90 24.89
N ASN A 617 -18.35 -36.57 23.94
CA ASN A 617 -19.60 -35.78 24.07
C ASN A 617 -20.79 -36.50 24.73
N VAL A 618 -21.79 -35.69 25.11
CA VAL A 618 -23.21 -36.08 25.25
C VAL A 618 -24.04 -35.32 24.19
N GLN A 619 -25.10 -35.94 23.64
CA GLN A 619 -25.93 -35.41 22.56
C GLN A 619 -27.25 -34.78 23.05
N LEU A 620 -27.78 -33.82 22.27
CA LEU A 620 -29.18 -33.38 22.10
C LEU A 620 -29.15 -32.20 21.10
N GLY A 621 -30.08 -31.96 20.15
CA GLY A 621 -31.24 -32.69 19.61
C GLY A 621 -31.68 -32.02 18.28
N GLN A 622 -32.50 -32.68 17.44
CA GLN A 622 -32.78 -32.24 16.05
C GLN A 622 -34.03 -31.35 15.89
N ALA A 623 -33.98 -30.37 14.97
CA ALA A 623 -35.06 -29.87 14.09
C ALA A 623 -34.54 -28.71 13.21
N SER A 624 -35.08 -28.33 12.04
CA SER A 624 -35.85 -29.02 10.98
C SER A 624 -35.83 -28.13 9.72
N THR A 625 -35.86 -28.73 8.52
CA THR A 625 -35.64 -28.08 7.21
C THR A 625 -36.71 -27.08 6.74
N VAL A 626 -36.31 -25.99 6.06
CA VAL A 626 -37.12 -25.29 5.03
C VAL A 626 -36.24 -24.84 3.84
N SER A 627 -36.79 -24.95 2.64
CA SER A 627 -36.36 -24.43 1.32
C SER A 627 -37.64 -24.39 0.45
N PRO A 628 -37.79 -23.64 -0.66
CA PRO A 628 -36.81 -23.24 -1.70
C PRO A 628 -36.85 -21.69 -1.98
N GLN A 629 -36.43 -21.02 -3.07
CA GLN A 629 -36.41 -21.30 -4.53
C GLN A 629 -35.29 -20.56 -5.30
N LYS A 630 -35.09 -20.95 -6.57
CA LYS A 630 -34.14 -20.37 -7.55
C LYS A 630 -34.82 -19.34 -8.45
N GLN A 631 -34.04 -18.41 -9.01
CA GLN A 631 -34.33 -17.72 -10.28
C GLN A 631 -33.10 -17.73 -11.22
N PRO A 632 -33.28 -17.53 -12.55
CA PRO A 632 -32.37 -18.06 -13.57
C PRO A 632 -31.33 -17.07 -14.13
N ALA A 633 -30.50 -17.56 -15.06
CA ALA A 633 -29.36 -16.85 -15.64
C ALA A 633 -29.68 -16.10 -16.96
N ARG A 634 -28.73 -15.23 -17.34
CA ARG A 634 -28.51 -14.48 -18.59
C ARG A 634 -29.37 -14.83 -19.83
N ALA A 635 -29.81 -13.79 -20.53
CA ALA A 635 -30.09 -13.79 -21.97
C ALA A 635 -29.21 -12.75 -22.70
N ALA A 636 -29.01 -12.91 -24.01
CA ALA A 636 -28.11 -12.08 -24.82
C ALA A 636 -28.86 -11.05 -25.69
N MET A 637 -28.13 -10.03 -26.18
CA MET A 637 -28.68 -8.99 -27.07
C MET A 637 -29.01 -9.53 -28.47
N SER A 638 -30.13 -9.10 -29.04
CA SER A 638 -30.45 -9.27 -30.46
C SER A 638 -31.02 -7.98 -31.05
N SER A 639 -30.81 -7.76 -32.35
CA SER A 639 -31.15 -6.51 -33.04
C SER A 639 -32.67 -6.34 -33.25
N GLY A 640 -33.25 -5.32 -32.62
CA GLY A 640 -34.64 -4.87 -32.85
C GLY A 640 -34.71 -3.66 -33.80
N GLN A 641 -35.80 -3.57 -34.56
CA GLN A 641 -36.08 -2.41 -35.42
C GLN A 641 -36.52 -1.19 -34.60
N LYS A 642 -36.16 0.02 -35.04
CA LYS A 642 -36.60 1.27 -34.38
C LYS A 642 -38.01 1.64 -34.82
N GLU A 643 -38.99 1.42 -33.96
CA GLU A 643 -40.31 2.04 -34.11
C GLU A 643 -40.23 3.55 -33.83
N ALA A 644 -40.95 4.35 -34.63
CA ALA A 644 -40.99 5.79 -34.47
C ALA A 644 -42.10 6.18 -33.47
N ILE A 645 -41.71 6.56 -32.26
CA ILE A 645 -42.63 6.95 -31.18
C ILE A 645 -43.33 8.26 -31.53
N ASN A 646 -44.67 8.26 -31.58
CA ASN A 646 -45.46 9.46 -31.80
C ASN A 646 -45.60 10.27 -30.49
N LEU A 647 -44.88 11.39 -30.41
CA LEU A 647 -44.80 12.25 -29.22
C LEU A 647 -46.17 12.87 -28.84
N ASP A 648 -47.03 13.14 -29.81
CA ASP A 648 -48.34 13.76 -29.58
C ASP A 648 -49.29 12.85 -28.80
N THR A 649 -49.09 11.53 -28.85
CA THR A 649 -49.92 10.54 -28.17
C THR A 649 -49.50 10.23 -26.72
N LEU A 650 -48.38 10.77 -26.22
CA LEU A 650 -47.85 10.47 -24.89
C LEU A 650 -48.33 11.44 -23.81
N GLU A 651 -48.56 10.92 -22.60
CA GLU A 651 -48.89 11.75 -21.43
C GLU A 651 -47.69 12.59 -20.95
N PRO A 652 -47.89 13.76 -20.30
CA PRO A 652 -46.79 14.62 -19.84
C PRO A 652 -45.78 13.90 -18.92
N GLN A 653 -46.24 12.96 -18.09
CA GLN A 653 -45.37 12.15 -17.23
C GLN A 653 -44.50 11.17 -18.05
N GLN A 654 -45.04 10.58 -19.12
CA GLN A 654 -44.31 9.69 -20.02
C GLN A 654 -43.28 10.48 -20.85
N LEU A 655 -43.66 11.66 -21.36
CA LEU A 655 -42.75 12.58 -22.05
C LEU A 655 -41.58 13.00 -21.14
N ALA A 656 -41.84 13.31 -19.87
CA ALA A 656 -40.79 13.64 -18.89
C ALA A 656 -39.85 12.44 -18.62
N GLN A 657 -40.37 11.22 -18.56
CA GLN A 657 -39.56 10.01 -18.37
C GLN A 657 -38.68 9.71 -19.61
N VAL A 658 -39.24 9.80 -20.82
CA VAL A 658 -38.49 9.63 -22.07
C VAL A 658 -37.43 10.73 -22.24
N LYS A 659 -37.74 11.98 -21.83
CA LYS A 659 -36.76 13.07 -21.80
C LYS A 659 -35.58 12.71 -20.89
N LYS A 660 -35.82 12.30 -19.65
CA LYS A 660 -34.79 11.94 -18.67
C LYS A 660 -33.88 10.81 -19.18
N GLN A 661 -34.44 9.77 -19.77
CA GLN A 661 -33.65 8.69 -20.38
C GLN A 661 -32.77 9.19 -21.54
N LEU A 662 -33.29 10.08 -22.39
CA LEU A 662 -32.52 10.66 -23.49
C LEU A 662 -31.42 11.62 -22.99
N GLU A 663 -31.61 12.31 -21.87
CA GLU A 663 -30.57 13.12 -21.20
C GLU A 663 -29.45 12.23 -20.64
N GLU A 664 -29.78 11.12 -19.95
CA GLU A 664 -28.83 10.14 -19.44
C GLU A 664 -28.03 9.45 -20.57
N GLU A 665 -28.70 9.04 -21.64
CA GLU A 665 -28.04 8.49 -22.83
C GLU A 665 -27.15 9.53 -23.54
N LEU A 666 -27.54 10.80 -23.54
CA LEU A 666 -26.78 11.89 -24.15
C LEU A 666 -25.52 12.23 -23.33
N GLU A 667 -25.59 12.20 -22.00
CA GLU A 667 -24.44 12.37 -21.11
C GLU A 667 -23.39 11.27 -21.37
N HIS A 668 -23.82 10.00 -21.38
CA HIS A 668 -22.95 8.87 -21.68
C HIS A 668 -22.27 8.99 -23.06
N LEU A 669 -23.01 9.40 -24.10
CA LEU A 669 -22.45 9.58 -25.45
C LEU A 669 -21.49 10.78 -25.53
N THR A 670 -21.75 11.85 -24.78
CA THR A 670 -20.87 13.04 -24.71
C THR A 670 -19.55 12.72 -23.98
N ASN A 671 -19.61 11.92 -22.93
CA ASN A 671 -18.43 11.40 -22.23
C ASN A 671 -17.62 10.46 -23.15
N SER A 672 -18.30 9.55 -23.86
CA SER A 672 -17.69 8.65 -24.86
C SER A 672 -16.97 9.42 -25.99
N PHE A 673 -17.61 10.47 -26.52
CA PHE A 673 -17.03 11.34 -27.54
C PHE A 673 -15.77 12.06 -27.03
N SER A 674 -15.81 12.58 -25.81
CA SER A 674 -14.69 13.27 -25.18
C SER A 674 -13.49 12.34 -24.99
N GLN A 675 -13.71 11.09 -24.57
CA GLN A 675 -12.66 10.08 -24.43
C GLN A 675 -12.04 9.71 -25.79
N LEU A 676 -12.86 9.44 -26.81
CA LEU A 676 -12.39 9.12 -28.17
C LEU A 676 -11.62 10.28 -28.83
N HIS A 677 -12.05 11.52 -28.60
CA HIS A 677 -11.33 12.71 -29.08
C HIS A 677 -9.98 12.88 -28.37
N GLY A 678 -9.91 12.61 -27.06
CA GLY A 678 -8.66 12.54 -26.31
C GLY A 678 -7.69 11.47 -26.87
N ALA A 679 -8.21 10.28 -27.18
CA ALA A 679 -7.42 9.21 -27.78
C ALA A 679 -6.91 9.57 -29.19
N GLN A 680 -7.76 10.14 -30.05
CA GLN A 680 -7.35 10.55 -31.40
C GLN A 680 -6.21 11.58 -31.36
N ASN A 681 -6.26 12.55 -30.44
CA ASN A 681 -5.21 13.56 -30.32
C ASN A 681 -3.88 12.96 -29.87
N LYS A 682 -3.86 12.00 -28.93
CA LYS A 682 -2.63 11.26 -28.57
C LYS A 682 -2.01 10.57 -29.79
N PHE A 683 -2.78 9.79 -30.56
CA PHE A 683 -2.27 9.13 -31.76
C PHE A 683 -1.82 10.12 -32.86
N ARG A 684 -2.47 11.28 -32.97
CA ARG A 684 -2.09 12.38 -33.87
C ARG A 684 -0.76 13.01 -33.47
N GLU A 685 -0.43 13.07 -32.18
CA GLU A 685 0.87 13.53 -31.69
C GLU A 685 1.97 12.50 -31.90
N CYS A 686 1.71 11.22 -31.58
CA CYS A 686 2.62 10.11 -31.89
C CYS A 686 2.99 10.06 -33.38
N LEU A 687 2.02 10.30 -34.27
CA LEU A 687 2.25 10.40 -35.71
C LEU A 687 3.23 11.53 -36.07
N ARG A 688 3.07 12.75 -35.52
CA ARG A 688 4.02 13.85 -35.76
C ARG A 688 5.44 13.49 -35.31
N CYS A 689 5.59 12.80 -34.17
CA CYS A 689 6.89 12.40 -33.63
C CYS A 689 7.60 11.35 -34.50
N VAL A 690 6.86 10.42 -35.11
CA VAL A 690 7.43 9.48 -36.10
C VAL A 690 7.82 10.21 -37.38
N GLN A 691 6.97 11.12 -37.88
CA GLN A 691 7.20 11.85 -39.12
C GLN A 691 8.38 12.84 -39.04
N SER A 692 8.54 13.56 -37.93
CA SER A 692 9.70 14.44 -37.74
C SER A 692 11.01 13.65 -37.72
N ARG A 693 11.04 12.50 -37.02
CA ARG A 693 12.21 11.60 -36.98
C ARG A 693 12.52 10.96 -38.33
N ALA A 694 11.50 10.64 -39.13
CA ALA A 694 11.67 10.17 -40.51
C ALA A 694 12.27 11.25 -41.44
N ALA A 695 11.95 12.53 -41.22
CA ALA A 695 12.58 13.64 -41.93
C ALA A 695 14.04 13.86 -41.49
N ASP A 696 14.31 13.85 -40.18
CA ASP A 696 15.63 14.05 -39.56
C ASP A 696 16.70 13.08 -40.10
N SER A 697 16.30 11.86 -40.48
CA SER A 697 17.18 10.84 -41.09
C SER A 697 17.91 11.29 -42.37
N LYS A 698 17.37 12.30 -43.06
CA LYS A 698 17.86 12.82 -44.35
C LYS A 698 18.87 13.96 -44.23
N ASP A 699 18.78 14.82 -43.19
CA ASP A 699 19.54 16.08 -43.11
C ASP A 699 20.67 16.03 -42.07
N ARG A 700 21.59 15.08 -42.26
CA ARG A 700 22.55 14.60 -41.26
C ARG A 700 23.70 15.58 -40.89
N LYS A 701 23.58 16.88 -41.19
CA LYS A 701 24.74 17.81 -41.28
C LYS A 701 24.76 19.06 -40.36
N ARG A 702 23.73 19.33 -39.54
CA ARG A 702 23.57 20.67 -38.90
C ARG A 702 23.50 20.77 -37.37
N LEU A 703 23.61 19.67 -36.62
CA LEU A 703 23.35 19.65 -35.16
C LEU A 703 24.51 19.08 -34.31
N TRP A 704 25.72 19.64 -34.47
CA TRP A 704 26.88 19.31 -33.63
C TRP A 704 27.75 20.54 -33.31
N GLN A 705 27.35 21.33 -32.32
CA GLN A 705 28.21 22.31 -31.64
C GLN A 705 27.98 22.26 -30.11
N TRP A 706 28.48 21.19 -29.49
CA TRP A 706 28.79 21.18 -28.06
C TRP A 706 30.17 20.52 -27.85
N ASN A 707 30.73 20.66 -26.65
CA ASN A 707 32.19 20.68 -26.47
C ASN A 707 32.93 19.41 -26.93
N GLY A 708 34.11 19.62 -27.49
CA GLY A 708 34.90 18.56 -28.11
C GLY A 708 35.69 17.71 -27.11
N ASN A 709 35.28 16.47 -26.93
CA ASN A 709 36.17 15.30 -26.93
C ASN A 709 35.44 14.04 -27.41
N ASP A 710 34.18 13.85 -26.99
CA ASP A 710 33.41 12.61 -27.22
C ASP A 710 32.99 12.39 -28.69
N ALA A 711 32.93 13.47 -29.47
CA ALA A 711 32.51 13.44 -30.88
C ALA A 711 33.38 12.57 -31.80
N LYS A 712 34.60 12.19 -31.38
CA LYS A 712 35.44 11.23 -32.12
C LYS A 712 35.15 9.77 -31.81
N ALA A 713 34.61 9.44 -30.64
CA ALA A 713 34.28 8.07 -30.25
C ALA A 713 32.97 7.60 -30.94
N ALA A 714 31.93 8.43 -30.88
CA ALA A 714 30.62 8.14 -31.48
C ALA A 714 30.64 7.88 -33.00
N MET A 715 31.69 8.34 -33.70
CA MET A 715 31.83 8.17 -35.15
C MET A 715 32.32 6.76 -35.58
N GLN A 716 32.68 5.88 -34.63
CA GLN A 716 33.16 4.52 -34.92
C GLN A 716 32.21 3.39 -34.50
N THR A 717 31.22 3.65 -33.64
CA THR A 717 30.33 2.61 -33.08
C THR A 717 28.91 2.60 -33.63
N GLY A 718 28.49 3.66 -34.35
CA GLY A 718 27.12 3.78 -34.89
C GLY A 718 26.03 4.10 -33.85
N SER A 719 26.34 3.93 -32.57
CA SER A 719 25.50 4.35 -31.44
C SER A 719 25.27 5.87 -31.45
N LYS A 720 24.06 6.28 -31.06
CA LYS A 720 23.73 7.69 -30.81
C LYS A 720 23.29 7.89 -29.35
N ALA A 721 24.10 8.64 -28.61
CA ALA A 721 23.73 9.13 -27.28
C ALA A 721 22.44 9.98 -27.35
N VAL A 722 21.50 9.69 -26.45
CA VAL A 722 20.17 10.31 -26.35
C VAL A 722 19.79 10.44 -24.88
N LEU A 723 19.13 11.55 -24.55
CA LEU A 723 18.48 11.72 -23.27
C LEU A 723 17.14 10.95 -23.27
N VAL A 724 17.11 9.82 -22.56
CA VAL A 724 15.93 8.97 -22.41
C VAL A 724 15.06 9.52 -21.27
N PRO A 725 13.80 9.92 -21.51
CA PRO A 725 12.89 10.28 -20.44
C PRO A 725 12.48 9.04 -19.64
N LEU A 726 12.77 9.04 -18.34
CA LEU A 726 12.19 8.09 -17.38
C LEU A 726 10.87 8.59 -16.80
N THR A 727 10.66 9.91 -16.81
CA THR A 727 9.37 10.57 -16.53
C THR A 727 9.27 11.86 -17.36
N ASN A 728 8.11 12.53 -17.32
CA ASN A 728 7.93 13.86 -17.93
C ASN A 728 8.93 14.93 -17.41
N SER A 729 9.61 14.68 -16.28
CA SER A 729 10.50 15.62 -15.60
C SER A 729 11.95 15.13 -15.45
N LEU A 730 12.26 13.88 -15.81
CA LEU A 730 13.56 13.24 -15.54
C LEU A 730 14.07 12.53 -16.80
N TYR A 731 15.27 12.92 -17.22
CA TYR A 731 15.98 12.37 -18.37
C TYR A 731 17.33 11.81 -17.93
N VAL A 732 17.72 10.65 -18.44
CA VAL A 732 19.04 10.04 -18.23
C VAL A 732 19.76 9.87 -19.56
N SER A 733 21.10 9.88 -19.55
CA SER A 733 21.87 9.58 -20.76
C SER A 733 21.80 8.08 -21.05
N GLY A 734 21.37 7.73 -22.26
CA GLY A 734 21.39 6.38 -22.80
C GLY A 734 21.87 6.36 -24.24
N GLU A 735 22.04 5.16 -24.79
CA GLU A 735 22.53 4.95 -26.16
C GLU A 735 21.49 4.22 -27.00
N LEU A 736 21.16 4.73 -28.19
CA LEU A 736 20.32 4.01 -29.14
C LEU A 736 21.15 3.06 -29.99
N THR A 737 20.86 1.76 -29.85
CA THR A 737 21.41 0.65 -30.66
C THR A 737 20.81 0.57 -32.06
N SER A 738 19.56 1.02 -32.24
CA SER A 738 18.88 1.13 -33.55
C SER A 738 18.32 2.55 -33.72
N THR A 739 18.37 3.07 -34.95
CA THR A 739 17.72 4.35 -35.31
C THR A 739 16.60 4.20 -36.34
N GLU A 740 16.38 2.98 -36.86
CA GLU A 740 15.40 2.70 -37.92
C GLU A 740 14.07 2.12 -37.40
N THR A 741 14.08 1.66 -36.14
CA THR A 741 12.92 1.11 -35.43
C THR A 741 12.46 2.00 -34.28
N VAL A 742 11.19 1.86 -33.90
CA VAL A 742 10.51 2.55 -32.82
C VAL A 742 9.51 1.62 -32.13
N LEU A 743 9.31 1.78 -30.83
CA LEU A 743 8.21 1.15 -30.11
C LEU A 743 6.89 1.89 -30.42
N VAL A 744 5.83 1.13 -30.64
CA VAL A 744 4.49 1.61 -31.00
C VAL A 744 3.48 1.02 -30.02
N ASP A 745 2.80 1.87 -29.26
CA ASP A 745 1.64 1.48 -28.46
C ASP A 745 0.48 1.15 -29.41
N VAL A 746 -0.11 -0.04 -29.28
CA VAL A 746 -1.25 -0.47 -30.10
C VAL A 746 -2.62 -0.18 -29.46
N GLY A 747 -2.64 0.46 -28.29
CA GLY A 747 -3.86 0.91 -27.59
C GLY A 747 -4.41 -0.07 -26.57
N THR A 748 -3.72 -1.19 -26.31
CA THR A 748 -4.09 -2.23 -25.34
C THR A 748 -3.15 -2.31 -24.13
N GLY A 749 -2.24 -1.33 -23.98
CA GLY A 749 -1.16 -1.36 -22.98
C GLY A 749 0.08 -2.13 -23.42
N PHE A 750 0.07 -2.72 -24.63
CA PHE A 750 1.20 -3.43 -25.21
C PHE A 750 1.98 -2.54 -26.21
N MET A 751 3.30 -2.55 -26.09
CA MET A 751 4.23 -1.91 -27.03
C MET A 751 4.74 -2.94 -28.04
N ILE A 752 4.76 -2.58 -29.33
CA ILE A 752 5.32 -3.43 -30.40
C ILE A 752 6.37 -2.65 -31.19
N GLU A 753 7.56 -3.23 -31.37
CA GLU A 753 8.59 -2.63 -32.23
C GLU A 753 8.17 -2.65 -33.71
N LYS A 754 8.37 -1.52 -34.41
CA LYS A 754 8.10 -1.36 -35.84
C LYS A 754 9.17 -0.46 -36.48
N ASN A 755 9.51 -0.71 -37.74
CA ASN A 755 10.29 0.26 -38.53
C ASN A 755 9.47 1.55 -38.74
N LEU A 756 10.16 2.69 -38.96
CA LEU A 756 9.52 4.01 -39.08
C LEU A 756 8.37 4.08 -40.10
N LYS A 757 8.49 3.42 -41.27
CA LYS A 757 7.44 3.41 -42.32
C LYS A 757 6.20 2.62 -41.87
N SER A 758 6.40 1.49 -41.19
CA SER A 758 5.33 0.68 -40.63
C SER A 758 4.64 1.38 -39.45
N ALA A 759 5.38 2.12 -38.61
CA ALA A 759 4.84 2.94 -37.54
C ALA A 759 4.00 4.12 -38.08
N GLU A 760 4.50 4.84 -39.08
CA GLU A 760 3.76 5.92 -39.74
C GLU A 760 2.45 5.40 -40.38
N LYS A 761 2.49 4.26 -41.07
CA LYS A 761 1.28 3.63 -41.64
C LYS A 761 0.26 3.25 -40.56
N PHE A 762 0.72 2.70 -39.43
CA PHE A 762 -0.14 2.32 -38.31
C PHE A 762 -0.85 3.53 -37.69
N TYR A 763 -0.11 4.59 -37.33
CA TYR A 763 -0.72 5.77 -36.70
C TYR A 763 -1.64 6.53 -37.67
N ASN A 764 -1.33 6.61 -38.97
CA ASN A 764 -2.25 7.18 -39.96
C ASN A 764 -3.58 6.42 -40.03
N LEU A 765 -3.54 5.08 -40.01
CA LEU A 765 -4.76 4.26 -39.97
C LEU A 765 -5.57 4.52 -38.69
N LYS A 766 -4.94 4.50 -37.51
CA LYS A 766 -5.64 4.71 -36.24
C LYS A 766 -6.21 6.12 -36.08
N VAL A 767 -5.52 7.17 -36.52
CA VAL A 767 -6.04 8.55 -36.52
C VAL A 767 -7.23 8.69 -37.46
N LYS A 768 -7.24 7.97 -38.59
CA LYS A 768 -8.38 7.92 -39.51
C LYS A 768 -9.57 7.16 -38.92
N GLU A 769 -9.38 5.93 -38.45
CA GLU A 769 -10.43 5.09 -37.83
C GLU A 769 -11.15 5.85 -36.70
N LEU A 770 -10.39 6.42 -35.76
CA LEU A 770 -10.95 7.23 -34.68
C LEU A 770 -11.64 8.51 -35.19
N GLY A 771 -11.17 9.08 -36.30
CA GLY A 771 -11.75 10.28 -36.91
C GLY A 771 -13.04 10.03 -37.68
N ASP A 772 -13.24 8.83 -38.21
CA ASP A 772 -14.49 8.45 -38.86
C ASP A 772 -15.52 8.02 -37.79
N ASN A 773 -15.11 7.26 -36.76
CA ASN A 773 -15.94 6.96 -35.58
C ASN A 773 -16.43 8.23 -34.85
N LEU A 774 -15.57 9.25 -34.70
CA LEU A 774 -15.94 10.51 -34.04
C LEU A 774 -17.04 11.27 -34.81
N LYS A 775 -17.03 11.26 -36.15
CA LYS A 775 -18.08 11.90 -36.97
C LYS A 775 -19.42 11.18 -36.83
N GLU A 776 -19.40 9.85 -36.81
CA GLU A 776 -20.61 9.04 -36.60
C GLU A 776 -21.22 9.35 -35.23
N LEU A 777 -20.39 9.35 -34.19
CA LEU A 777 -20.82 9.67 -32.82
C LEU A 777 -21.30 11.12 -32.67
N GLU A 778 -20.64 12.09 -33.34
CA GLU A 778 -21.09 13.48 -33.40
C GLU A 778 -22.50 13.60 -34.00
N GLY A 779 -22.77 12.92 -35.11
CA GLY A 779 -24.10 12.88 -35.73
C GLY A 779 -25.17 12.27 -34.81
N ILE A 780 -24.83 11.21 -34.07
CA ILE A 780 -25.73 10.59 -33.08
C ILE A 780 -26.02 11.55 -31.91
N VAL A 781 -24.98 12.24 -31.40
CA VAL A 781 -25.10 13.23 -30.31
C VAL A 781 -25.97 14.42 -30.75
N GLN A 782 -25.72 14.99 -31.93
CA GLN A 782 -26.54 16.09 -32.48
C GLN A 782 -28.00 15.67 -32.71
N SER A 783 -28.24 14.46 -33.23
CA SER A 783 -29.60 13.93 -33.41
C SER A 783 -30.33 13.77 -32.06
N LYS A 784 -29.67 13.23 -31.03
CA LYS A 784 -30.26 13.10 -29.68
C LYS A 784 -30.51 14.44 -29.02
N GLN A 785 -29.61 15.41 -29.16
CA GLN A 785 -29.83 16.78 -28.67
C GLN A 785 -31.06 17.43 -29.34
N MET A 786 -31.29 17.20 -30.63
CA MET A 786 -32.47 17.68 -31.33
C MET A 786 -33.75 17.01 -30.79
N ASN A 787 -33.74 15.69 -30.60
CA ASN A 787 -34.88 14.95 -30.04
C ASN A 787 -35.26 15.42 -28.63
N VAL A 788 -34.28 15.68 -27.75
CA VAL A 788 -34.54 16.22 -26.40
C VAL A 788 -35.27 17.57 -26.48
N ARG A 789 -34.80 18.49 -27.33
CA ARG A 789 -35.44 19.81 -27.52
C ARG A 789 -36.87 19.70 -28.05
N THR A 790 -37.13 18.80 -29.00
CA THR A 790 -38.48 18.55 -29.51
C THR A 790 -39.41 18.02 -28.41
N ILE A 791 -38.92 17.13 -27.55
CA ILE A 791 -39.70 16.62 -26.41
C ILE A 791 -39.95 17.71 -25.37
N GLU A 792 -38.98 18.59 -25.09
CA GLU A 792 -39.19 19.76 -24.22
C GLU A 792 -40.26 20.71 -24.75
N GLU A 793 -40.29 20.96 -26.06
CA GLU A 793 -41.27 21.85 -26.69
C GLU A 793 -42.69 21.27 -26.65
N VAL A 794 -42.87 19.98 -26.99
CA VAL A 794 -44.16 19.28 -26.88
C VAL A 794 -44.63 19.21 -25.42
N LEU A 795 -43.73 18.88 -24.48
CA LEU A 795 -44.05 18.83 -23.05
C LEU A 795 -44.50 20.20 -22.53
N ARG A 796 -43.82 21.29 -22.95
CA ARG A 796 -44.20 22.65 -22.60
C ARG A 796 -45.57 23.04 -23.15
N GLN A 797 -45.86 22.69 -24.40
CA GLN A 797 -47.18 22.95 -25.01
C GLN A 797 -48.30 22.21 -24.26
N LYS A 798 -48.13 20.92 -23.93
CA LYS A 798 -49.13 20.15 -23.16
C LYS A 798 -49.34 20.70 -21.74
N ILE A 799 -48.27 21.11 -21.05
CA ILE A 799 -48.39 21.75 -19.72
C ILE A 799 -49.19 23.05 -19.82
N MET A 800 -48.95 23.88 -20.84
CA MET A 800 -49.73 25.12 -21.04
C MET A 800 -51.20 24.86 -21.36
N ALA A 801 -51.51 23.85 -22.19
CA ALA A 801 -52.89 23.47 -22.51
C ALA A 801 -53.69 23.04 -21.26
N SER A 802 -53.12 22.14 -20.44
CA SER A 802 -53.76 21.71 -19.19
C SER A 802 -53.94 22.82 -18.14
N GLN A 803 -53.13 23.88 -18.20
CA GLN A 803 -53.29 25.06 -17.34
C GLN A 803 -54.42 25.99 -17.82
N SER A 804 -54.72 26.03 -19.12
CA SER A 804 -55.89 26.77 -19.64
C SER A 804 -57.22 26.07 -19.38
N GLU A 805 -57.29 24.74 -19.49
CA GLU A 805 -58.52 23.97 -19.20
C GLU A 805 -58.88 23.97 -17.70
N GLY A 806 -57.90 24.21 -16.82
CA GLY A 806 -58.12 24.38 -15.38
C GLY A 806 -58.61 25.77 -14.94
N GLN A 807 -58.95 26.67 -15.88
CA GLN A 807 -59.43 28.05 -15.58
C GLN A 807 -60.78 28.40 -16.25
N SER A 808 -61.44 27.42 -16.88
CA SER A 808 -62.77 27.53 -17.51
C SER A 808 -63.84 26.73 -16.75
#